data_AF-A0A9E0Q1M0-F1
#
_entry.id   AF-A0A9E0Q1M0-F1
#
_cell.length_a   1.000
_cell.length_b   1.000
_cell.length_c   1.000
_cell.angle_alpha   90.00
_cell.angle_beta   90.00
_cell.angle_gamma   90.00
#
_symmetry.space_group_name_H-M   'P 1'
#
loop_
_entity.id
_entity.type
_entity.pdbx_description
1 polymer ?
#
loop_
_entity_poly.entity_id
_entity_poly.type
_entity_poly.pdbx_seq_one_letter_code
_entity_poly.pdbx_strand_id
1 'polypeptide(L)'
;MSTPRHDALSQRRWPRATGISARLGRLATLALTVLLGVPGLCAGTPDLPAAPEAGWRLVAWNDLGMHCLDADFSTFAILPPFNSIHAQLIDPSGALVTAPGGLTLTYEAVADSTGSINRTSIGKTNFWDHVADLFGVTLPEDKGLAGHDMPGAANTPQPMTWTGAAHWWSAEGIPITPIDDAQAGNAYPMMRIVARDGAAVLAETRLVLPVSDEMDCSACHASGSGDAARPTAGWVTDPDPQHDYRRNILRLHDQEQLANPLFVDALAQNGFSSAGLEATVAGGRALLCAACHPSNALPGSGLPGLTPLTGAVHSLHGAVEDPVSGLTLGTSSLRGACYRCHPGSTTRCLRGAMGKAIGADGLPSMQCQDCHGTMAAVGAATRTGWLDQPTCQNCHTGTAVANAGEIRFTTVFTAAGLPREAVDPIFATQADVPAPGFDLYRFSFGHGGFACEACHGSTHAIFPSSHANDNVQSLQIQGHVGMLTECLACHASVSPGLAGPHGLHPLGQIWVEDHASYADTNGTAACSDCHGSDERGTVLSASQRAWIATTDWGARSFFRGAKIGCYACHNGPDSEDPTTDQAPVATSRAATASAAIPMRIALAASDPDGDLLELRIVDQPAHGSVAIAGFQALLYPDAGFDGADTFTFAAWDGKRESNLATVTLTIHDDGGLFADGVECGATTRWSRAAP
;
A
#
# COMPACT_ATOMS: atom_id res chain seq x y z
N MET A 1 -39.61 38.11 35.44
CA MET A 1 -39.93 38.99 36.58
C MET A 1 -39.45 38.31 37.85
N SER A 2 -38.92 39.09 38.82
CA SER A 2 -38.49 38.73 40.19
C SER A 2 -37.38 37.67 40.33
N THR A 3 -36.10 38.04 40.41
CA THR A 3 -35.29 38.51 41.58
C THR A 3 -34.58 37.39 42.39
N PRO A 4 -33.41 37.69 42.98
CA PRO A 4 -32.27 36.76 43.14
C PRO A 4 -31.90 36.48 44.62
N ARG A 5 -30.84 35.67 44.89
CA ARG A 5 -29.79 35.92 45.91
C ARG A 5 -28.82 34.74 46.22
N HIS A 6 -27.55 35.15 46.35
CA HIS A 6 -26.47 34.75 47.30
C HIS A 6 -25.65 33.44 47.16
N ASP A 7 -24.35 33.67 46.86
CA ASP A 7 -23.12 33.30 47.58
C ASP A 7 -22.91 31.86 48.11
N ALA A 8 -21.80 31.20 47.68
CA ALA A 8 -20.55 31.20 48.47
C ALA A 8 -19.48 30.22 47.90
N LEU A 9 -18.31 30.81 47.61
CA LEU A 9 -16.94 30.32 47.77
C LEU A 9 -16.71 28.87 48.28
N SER A 10 -15.97 28.08 47.49
CA SER A 10 -14.82 27.34 48.04
C SER A 10 -13.71 27.23 47.01
N GLN A 11 -12.63 28.01 47.21
CA GLN A 11 -11.33 27.75 46.58
C GLN A 11 -10.57 26.78 47.47
N ARG A 12 -10.19 25.61 46.95
CA ARG A 12 -9.15 24.77 47.54
C ARG A 12 -7.96 24.72 46.57
N ARG A 13 -6.96 25.55 46.87
CA ARG A 13 -5.63 25.47 46.27
C ARG A 13 -4.87 24.32 46.92
N TRP A 14 -4.28 23.45 46.10
CA TRP A 14 -3.32 22.43 46.51
C TRP A 14 -1.90 23.03 46.55
N PRO A 15 -1.08 22.75 47.58
CA PRO A 15 0.28 23.28 47.65
C PRO A 15 1.27 22.47 46.82
N ARG A 16 2.10 23.17 46.04
CA ARG A 16 3.30 22.68 45.37
C ARG A 16 4.36 22.29 46.40
N ALA A 17 4.89 21.07 46.32
CA ALA A 17 6.11 20.67 47.02
C ALA A 17 7.33 20.94 46.12
N THR A 18 8.33 21.62 46.68
CA THR A 18 9.60 21.97 46.04
C THR A 18 10.74 21.14 46.61
N GLY A 19 11.62 20.72 45.68
CA GLY A 19 13.00 20.22 45.75
C GLY A 19 13.70 19.87 47.07
N ILE A 20 14.44 18.75 47.02
CA ILE A 20 15.70 18.57 47.75
C ILE A 20 16.72 17.88 46.83
N SER A 21 17.85 18.54 46.61
CA SER A 21 19.09 18.00 46.04
C SER A 21 19.97 17.42 47.16
N ALA A 22 20.67 16.31 46.91
CA ALA A 22 21.88 15.96 47.67
C ALA A 22 22.84 15.09 46.82
N ARG A 23 24.10 15.54 46.77
CA ARG A 23 25.27 14.87 46.18
C ARG A 23 25.95 13.95 47.21
N LEU A 24 26.93 13.18 46.70
CA LEU A 24 28.03 12.44 47.36
C LEU A 24 27.70 10.95 47.64
N GLY A 25 28.59 9.98 47.44
CA GLY A 25 30.03 10.03 47.17
C GLY A 25 30.56 8.73 46.57
N ARG A 26 31.81 8.82 46.09
CA ARG A 26 32.61 7.73 45.52
C ARG A 26 33.08 6.77 46.61
N LEU A 27 33.10 5.48 46.29
CA LEU A 27 34.03 4.49 46.85
C LEU A 27 34.41 3.50 45.73
N ALA A 28 35.70 3.30 45.56
CA ALA A 28 36.32 2.48 44.54
C ALA A 28 36.79 1.15 45.14
N THR A 29 36.58 0.02 44.44
CA THR A 29 37.48 -1.14 44.52
C THR A 29 37.38 -2.08 43.32
N LEU A 30 38.56 -2.34 42.75
CA LEU A 30 39.04 -3.39 41.82
C LEU A 30 38.12 -4.57 41.40
N ALA A 31 38.07 -4.82 40.08
CA ALA A 31 38.05 -6.15 39.44
C ALA A 31 38.60 -6.00 37.99
N LEU A 32 39.76 -6.58 37.67
CA LEU A 32 39.98 -7.90 37.06
C LEU A 32 39.43 -8.04 35.62
N THR A 33 40.39 -7.99 34.70
CA THR A 33 40.50 -8.50 33.33
C THR A 33 39.26 -9.08 32.62
N VAL A 34 38.94 -8.41 31.51
CA VAL A 34 37.99 -8.67 30.42
C VAL A 34 38.11 -10.07 29.80
N LEU A 35 37.01 -10.82 29.78
CA LEU A 35 36.60 -11.67 28.65
C LEU A 35 35.18 -11.23 28.26
N LEU A 36 35.02 -10.77 27.02
CA LEU A 36 33.77 -10.24 26.45
C LEU A 36 32.76 -11.36 26.21
N GLY A 37 31.73 -11.41 27.05
CA GLY A 37 30.46 -12.09 26.79
C GLY A 37 29.37 -11.03 26.65
N VAL A 38 28.61 -11.10 25.56
CA VAL A 38 27.50 -10.22 25.16
C VAL A 38 26.46 -10.09 26.30
N PRO A 39 26.06 -8.87 26.73
CA PRO A 39 24.97 -8.71 27.67
C PRO A 39 23.62 -8.72 26.94
N GLY A 40 22.68 -9.45 27.53
CA GLY A 40 21.27 -9.45 27.16
C GLY A 40 20.67 -8.04 27.20
N LEU A 41 19.92 -7.73 26.14
CA LEU A 41 19.00 -6.61 26.10
C LEU A 41 17.84 -6.90 27.06
N CYS A 42 17.89 -6.32 28.26
CA CYS A 42 16.65 -5.91 28.90
C CYS A 42 16.00 -4.89 27.95
N ALA A 43 14.83 -5.23 27.42
CA ALA A 43 14.02 -4.33 26.62
C ALA A 43 13.63 -3.11 27.48
N GLY A 44 14.44 -2.05 27.37
CA GLY A 44 13.96 -0.70 27.66
C GLY A 44 12.94 -0.36 26.60
N THR A 45 11.76 0.07 27.02
CA THR A 45 10.81 0.75 26.14
C THR A 45 11.54 1.93 25.51
N PRO A 46 11.65 2.01 24.17
CA PRO A 46 12.16 3.23 23.57
C PRO A 46 11.17 4.33 23.96
N ASP A 47 11.62 5.32 24.73
CA ASP A 47 10.95 6.61 24.78
C ASP A 47 10.83 7.06 23.33
N LEU A 48 9.59 7.10 22.83
CA LEU A 48 9.30 7.56 21.49
C LEU A 48 9.78 9.02 21.39
N PRO A 49 10.40 9.42 20.26
CA PRO A 49 10.76 10.81 20.06
C PRO A 49 9.51 11.68 20.24
N ALA A 50 9.65 12.77 20.99
CA ALA A 50 8.59 13.78 21.10
C ALA A 50 8.16 14.19 19.68
N ALA A 51 6.85 14.39 19.48
CA ALA A 51 6.35 14.93 18.22
C ALA A 51 7.16 16.19 17.86
N PRO A 52 7.63 16.33 16.61
CA PRO A 52 8.43 17.48 16.22
C PRO A 52 7.66 18.78 16.53
N GLU A 53 8.36 19.81 17.01
CA GLU A 53 7.77 21.10 17.38
C GLU A 53 6.90 21.69 16.25
N ALA A 54 5.90 22.49 16.63
CA ALA A 54 5.00 23.17 15.70
C ALA A 54 5.80 23.90 14.60
N GLY A 55 5.46 23.61 13.34
CA GLY A 55 6.18 24.11 12.18
C GLY A 55 5.52 23.63 10.90
N TRP A 56 6.07 24.04 9.76
CA TRP A 56 5.59 23.58 8.47
C TRP A 56 5.66 22.06 8.37
N ARG A 57 4.67 21.45 7.72
CA ARG A 57 4.65 20.01 7.39
C ARG A 57 4.37 19.82 5.92
N LEU A 58 5.15 18.95 5.30
CA LEU A 58 5.04 18.62 3.90
C LEU A 58 4.70 17.13 3.77
N VAL A 59 3.65 16.83 3.02
CA VAL A 59 3.18 15.47 2.77
C VAL A 59 3.09 15.28 1.27
N ALA A 60 3.71 14.22 0.75
CA ALA A 60 3.73 13.90 -0.67
C ALA A 60 3.41 12.43 -0.94
N TRP A 61 2.88 12.12 -2.12
CA TRP A 61 2.52 10.77 -2.55
C TRP A 61 2.52 10.64 -4.08
N ASN A 62 2.53 9.40 -4.58
CA ASN A 62 2.12 9.08 -5.96
C ASN A 62 0.66 8.59 -5.96
N ASP A 63 -0.04 8.70 -7.06
CA ASP A 63 -1.50 8.48 -7.18
C ASP A 63 -1.97 7.02 -7.27
N LEU A 64 -1.08 6.06 -7.57
CA LEU A 64 -1.48 4.65 -7.80
C LEU A 64 -0.86 3.68 -6.81
N GLY A 65 0.36 3.96 -6.37
CA GLY A 65 1.17 3.00 -5.59
C GLY A 65 2.04 2.10 -6.46
N MET A 66 1.83 2.10 -7.78
CA MET A 66 2.72 1.51 -8.78
C MET A 66 2.33 2.01 -10.17
N HIS A 67 3.24 2.70 -10.85
CA HIS A 67 3.13 2.96 -12.29
C HIS A 67 3.79 1.85 -13.10
N CYS A 68 3.36 1.69 -14.33
CA CYS A 68 3.91 0.69 -15.24
C CYS A 68 4.50 1.39 -16.47
N LEU A 69 5.52 0.79 -17.07
CA LEU A 69 5.97 1.14 -18.41
C LEU A 69 6.22 -0.14 -19.23
N ASP A 70 6.27 0.01 -20.54
CA ASP A 70 6.80 -1.04 -21.41
C ASP A 70 8.34 -1.14 -21.28
N ALA A 71 8.85 -2.38 -21.26
CA ALA A 71 10.29 -2.66 -21.24
C ALA A 71 10.99 -2.31 -22.58
N ASP A 72 10.25 -2.26 -23.68
CA ASP A 72 10.73 -1.90 -25.02
C ASP A 72 9.67 -1.05 -25.75
N PHE A 73 10.12 0.01 -26.44
CA PHE A 73 9.27 0.95 -27.18
C PHE A 73 9.38 0.83 -28.70
N SER A 74 10.20 -0.10 -29.22
CA SER A 74 10.48 -0.21 -30.65
C SER A 74 9.41 -0.95 -31.44
N THR A 75 8.67 -1.86 -30.79
CA THR A 75 7.59 -2.63 -31.41
C THR A 75 6.23 -1.98 -31.18
N PHE A 76 5.75 -2.00 -29.93
CA PHE A 76 4.54 -1.28 -29.52
C PHE A 76 4.67 -0.79 -28.09
N ALA A 77 3.87 0.21 -27.74
CA ALA A 77 3.72 0.71 -26.38
C ALA A 77 2.26 0.69 -25.93
N ILE A 78 2.04 0.25 -24.70
CA ILE A 78 0.78 0.37 -23.96
C ILE A 78 0.84 1.60 -23.04
N LEU A 79 1.95 1.77 -22.32
CA LEU A 79 2.17 2.87 -21.37
C LEU A 79 3.58 3.46 -21.51
N PRO A 80 3.71 4.80 -21.57
CA PRO A 80 5.01 5.44 -21.56
C PRO A 80 5.66 5.36 -20.17
N PRO A 81 6.97 5.66 -20.03
CA PRO A 81 7.55 5.96 -18.73
C PRO A 81 6.79 7.13 -18.09
N PHE A 82 6.18 6.90 -16.93
CA PHE A 82 5.32 7.86 -16.26
C PHE A 82 5.33 7.64 -14.75
N ASN A 83 5.33 8.72 -13.99
CA ASN A 83 5.01 8.71 -12.57
C ASN A 83 4.48 10.08 -12.15
N SER A 84 3.90 10.15 -10.96
CA SER A 84 3.29 11.35 -10.41
C SER A 84 3.84 11.64 -9.01
N ILE A 85 3.89 12.92 -8.67
CA ILE A 85 4.10 13.39 -7.31
C ILE A 85 3.03 14.44 -7.05
N HIS A 86 2.21 14.22 -6.03
CA HIS A 86 1.35 15.24 -5.44
C HIS A 86 1.89 15.60 -4.07
N ALA A 87 1.75 16.87 -3.69
CA ALA A 87 2.22 17.34 -2.39
C ALA A 87 1.32 18.44 -1.82
N GLN A 88 0.97 18.30 -0.54
CA GLN A 88 0.25 19.30 0.24
C GLN A 88 1.13 19.82 1.38
N LEU A 89 1.00 21.12 1.65
CA LEU A 89 1.77 21.81 2.68
C LEU A 89 0.82 22.30 3.76
N ILE A 90 1.20 22.07 5.02
CA ILE A 90 0.48 22.50 6.22
C ILE A 90 1.35 23.55 6.90
N ASP A 91 0.75 24.68 7.26
CA ASP A 91 1.43 25.78 7.92
C ASP A 91 1.68 25.48 9.41
N PRO A 92 2.48 26.31 10.12
CA PRO A 92 2.77 26.10 11.54
C PRO A 92 1.55 26.15 12.47
N SER A 93 0.40 26.65 12.02
CA SER A 93 -0.85 26.63 12.79
C SER A 93 -1.61 25.32 12.67
N GLY A 94 -1.24 24.47 11.71
CA GLY A 94 -1.95 23.22 11.38
C GLY A 94 -2.98 23.38 10.26
N ALA A 95 -3.00 24.52 9.57
CA ALA A 95 -3.91 24.78 8.46
C ALA A 95 -3.29 24.35 7.13
N LEU A 96 -4.10 23.74 6.25
CA LEU A 96 -3.70 23.44 4.88
C LEU A 96 -3.47 24.73 4.09
N VAL A 97 -2.38 24.79 3.35
CA VAL A 97 -2.09 25.90 2.43
C VAL A 97 -3.00 25.79 1.20
N THR A 98 -3.88 26.77 1.00
CA THR A 98 -4.86 26.79 -0.10
C THR A 98 -4.50 27.75 -1.24
N ALA A 99 -3.40 28.48 -1.11
CA ALA A 99 -2.86 29.35 -2.15
C ALA A 99 -1.32 29.35 -2.09
N PRO A 100 -0.62 29.40 -3.23
CA PRO A 100 0.82 29.23 -3.24
C PRO A 100 1.54 30.49 -2.75
N GLY A 101 0.99 31.69 -2.99
CA GLY A 101 1.67 32.95 -2.65
C GLY A 101 3.06 33.01 -3.28
N GLY A 102 4.11 33.15 -2.46
CA GLY A 102 5.52 33.06 -2.87
C GLY A 102 6.15 31.67 -2.71
N LEU A 103 5.36 30.68 -2.29
CA LEU A 103 5.84 29.34 -1.97
C LEU A 103 6.14 28.54 -3.23
N THR A 104 7.23 27.78 -3.20
CA THR A 104 7.66 26.90 -4.29
C THR A 104 8.01 25.52 -3.75
N LEU A 105 7.64 24.49 -4.49
CA LEU A 105 8.04 23.11 -4.22
C LEU A 105 8.90 22.59 -5.35
N THR A 106 9.94 21.83 -4.98
CA THR A 106 10.83 21.13 -5.92
C THR A 106 10.98 19.68 -5.53
N TYR A 107 11.28 18.82 -6.51
CA TYR A 107 11.67 17.43 -6.29
C TYR A 107 13.06 17.13 -6.85
N GLU A 108 13.77 16.19 -6.22
CA GLU A 108 15.05 15.65 -6.69
C GLU A 108 15.23 14.21 -6.20
N ALA A 109 16.09 13.43 -6.85
CA ALA A 109 16.30 12.03 -6.46
C ALA A 109 17.08 11.95 -5.15
N VAL A 110 16.78 10.93 -4.35
CA VAL A 110 17.49 10.64 -3.10
C VAL A 110 17.75 9.14 -3.00
N ALA A 111 18.88 8.78 -2.40
CA ALA A 111 19.18 7.39 -2.15
C ALA A 111 18.22 6.80 -1.11
N ASP A 112 17.76 5.58 -1.33
CA ASP A 112 17.06 4.82 -0.32
C ASP A 112 18.02 4.22 0.73
N SER A 113 17.48 3.45 1.67
CA SER A 113 18.28 2.84 2.75
C SER A 113 19.34 1.84 2.28
N THR A 114 19.23 1.33 1.05
CA THR A 114 20.22 0.44 0.43
C THR A 114 21.31 1.19 -0.33
N GLY A 115 21.14 2.51 -0.51
CA GLY A 115 22.04 3.36 -1.30
C GLY A 115 21.62 3.48 -2.77
N SER A 116 20.55 2.80 -3.20
CA SER A 116 20.03 2.90 -4.57
C SER A 116 19.43 4.28 -4.81
N ILE A 117 19.80 4.91 -5.93
CA ILE A 117 19.32 6.23 -6.35
C ILE A 117 19.06 6.26 -7.87
N ASN A 118 17.98 6.91 -8.28
CA ASN A 118 17.58 7.03 -9.67
C ASN A 118 17.45 8.50 -10.09
N ARG A 119 18.53 9.09 -10.62
CA ARG A 119 18.59 10.51 -11.00
C ARG A 119 18.17 10.76 -12.44
N THR A 120 18.35 9.78 -13.32
CA THR A 120 18.19 9.91 -14.77
C THR A 120 17.68 8.60 -15.36
N SER A 121 16.96 8.68 -16.46
CA SER A 121 16.49 7.54 -17.23
C SER A 121 17.30 7.33 -18.51
N ILE A 122 18.27 8.20 -18.78
CA ILE A 122 19.21 8.07 -19.91
C ILE A 122 19.94 6.73 -19.83
N GLY A 123 19.94 6.00 -20.95
CA GLY A 123 20.58 4.70 -21.07
C GLY A 123 19.84 3.54 -20.38
N LYS A 124 18.63 3.78 -19.86
CA LYS A 124 17.82 2.77 -19.15
C LYS A 124 16.54 2.37 -19.91
N THR A 125 16.26 3.03 -21.02
CA THR A 125 15.11 2.78 -21.91
C THR A 125 15.38 3.36 -23.31
N ASN A 126 14.71 2.85 -24.33
CA ASN A 126 14.71 3.39 -25.70
C ASN A 126 13.49 4.27 -26.01
N PHE A 127 12.73 4.71 -24.99
CA PHE A 127 11.51 5.50 -25.18
C PHE A 127 11.70 6.74 -26.07
N TRP A 128 12.77 7.54 -25.83
CA TRP A 128 13.02 8.77 -26.58
C TRP A 128 13.39 8.53 -28.05
N ASP A 129 13.89 7.35 -28.41
CA ASP A 129 14.16 6.98 -29.80
C ASP A 129 12.86 6.79 -30.60
N HIS A 130 11.76 6.41 -29.91
CA HIS A 130 10.50 6.03 -30.52
C HIS A 130 9.34 6.99 -30.22
N VAL A 131 9.53 7.98 -29.36
CA VAL A 131 8.46 8.91 -28.94
C VAL A 131 7.81 9.68 -30.10
N ALA A 132 8.57 9.94 -31.17
CA ALA A 132 8.03 10.59 -32.37
C ALA A 132 7.00 9.70 -33.10
N ASP A 133 7.26 8.40 -33.19
CA ASP A 133 6.33 7.44 -33.79
C ASP A 133 5.12 7.20 -32.89
N LEU A 134 5.35 7.11 -31.58
CA LEU A 134 4.34 6.76 -30.59
C LEU A 134 3.39 7.92 -30.28
N PHE A 135 3.93 9.14 -30.11
CA PHE A 135 3.19 10.29 -29.60
C PHE A 135 3.23 11.52 -30.54
N GLY A 136 3.92 11.43 -31.67
CA GLY A 136 3.98 12.53 -32.64
C GLY A 136 4.76 13.76 -32.15
N VAL A 137 5.58 13.59 -31.10
CA VAL A 137 6.35 14.68 -30.48
C VAL A 137 7.85 14.35 -30.48
N THR A 138 8.68 15.38 -30.43
CA THR A 138 10.12 15.22 -30.16
C THR A 138 10.40 15.69 -28.75
N LEU A 139 10.89 14.79 -27.90
CA LEU A 139 11.27 15.09 -26.52
C LEU A 139 12.77 14.85 -26.34
N PRO A 140 13.51 15.78 -25.72
CA PRO A 140 14.84 15.48 -25.20
C PRO A 140 14.81 14.35 -24.18
N GLU A 141 15.92 13.64 -24.01
CA GLU A 141 16.05 12.63 -22.95
C GLU A 141 15.77 13.25 -21.57
N ASP A 142 15.32 12.41 -20.64
CA ASP A 142 14.84 12.80 -19.30
C ASP A 142 13.61 13.71 -19.26
N LYS A 143 13.07 14.15 -20.40
CA LYS A 143 11.81 14.92 -20.46
C LYS A 143 10.59 14.02 -20.51
N GLY A 144 9.63 14.30 -19.63
CA GLY A 144 8.35 13.59 -19.56
C GLY A 144 7.30 14.13 -20.52
N LEU A 145 6.33 13.28 -20.89
CA LEU A 145 5.22 13.65 -21.80
C LEU A 145 4.30 14.76 -21.24
N ALA A 146 4.15 14.83 -19.91
CA ALA A 146 3.33 15.84 -19.25
C ALA A 146 4.15 17.07 -18.78
N GLY A 147 5.43 17.17 -19.16
CA GLY A 147 6.25 18.36 -18.99
C GLY A 147 7.08 18.43 -17.70
N HIS A 148 7.04 17.39 -16.86
CA HIS A 148 7.94 17.22 -15.71
C HIS A 148 9.06 16.21 -16.04
N ASP A 149 10.24 16.45 -15.47
CA ASP A 149 11.48 15.86 -15.95
C ASP A 149 12.17 15.02 -14.87
N MET A 150 13.03 14.10 -15.29
CA MET A 150 14.00 13.55 -14.34
C MET A 150 14.98 14.65 -13.88
N PRO A 151 15.48 14.61 -12.63
CA PRO A 151 16.49 15.55 -12.13
C PRO A 151 17.80 15.59 -12.95
N GLY A 152 18.06 14.52 -13.71
CA GLY A 152 19.23 14.34 -14.56
C GLY A 152 20.49 13.98 -13.77
N ALA A 153 21.60 13.71 -14.46
CA ALA A 153 22.85 13.27 -13.81
C ALA A 153 23.38 14.24 -12.74
N ALA A 154 23.12 15.54 -12.86
CA ALA A 154 23.50 16.55 -11.85
C ALA A 154 22.57 16.58 -10.62
N ASN A 155 21.49 15.80 -10.64
CA ASN A 155 20.40 15.80 -9.66
C ASN A 155 19.82 17.21 -9.43
N THR A 156 19.54 17.94 -10.50
CA THR A 156 19.06 19.32 -10.39
C THR A 156 17.62 19.30 -9.88
N PRO A 157 17.28 20.03 -8.80
CA PRO A 157 15.91 20.11 -8.32
C PRO A 157 14.96 20.62 -9.41
N GLN A 158 13.91 19.86 -9.66
CA GLN A 158 12.89 20.17 -10.65
C GLN A 158 11.69 20.85 -9.99
N PRO A 159 11.07 21.86 -10.63
CA PRO A 159 9.93 22.56 -10.06
C PRO A 159 8.65 21.72 -10.13
N MET A 160 7.77 21.91 -9.14
CA MET A 160 6.39 21.40 -9.16
C MET A 160 5.40 22.52 -9.51
N THR A 161 4.26 22.15 -10.07
CA THR A 161 3.22 23.08 -10.52
C THR A 161 2.09 23.16 -9.49
N TRP A 162 1.65 24.37 -9.14
CA TRP A 162 0.48 24.54 -8.26
C TRP A 162 -0.83 24.27 -8.99
N THR A 163 -1.70 23.45 -8.39
CA THR A 163 -3.06 23.15 -8.88
C THR A 163 -4.10 23.78 -7.96
N GLY A 164 -4.71 24.89 -8.39
CA GLY A 164 -5.65 25.66 -7.55
C GLY A 164 -6.91 24.90 -7.15
N ALA A 165 -7.41 23.98 -7.98
CA ALA A 165 -8.63 23.22 -7.69
C ALA A 165 -8.44 22.17 -6.57
N ALA A 166 -7.24 21.60 -6.45
CA ALA A 166 -6.91 20.55 -5.48
C ALA A 166 -6.09 21.04 -4.28
N HIS A 167 -5.71 22.33 -4.28
CA HIS A 167 -4.87 22.95 -3.25
C HIS A 167 -3.55 22.18 -3.00
N TRP A 168 -2.88 21.77 -4.07
CA TRP A 168 -1.63 21.01 -3.99
C TRP A 168 -0.62 21.45 -5.05
N TRP A 169 0.62 20.98 -4.92
CA TRP A 169 1.59 20.99 -6.01
C TRP A 169 1.65 19.61 -6.65
N SER A 170 1.77 19.57 -7.98
CA SER A 170 1.92 18.34 -8.75
C SER A 170 3.14 18.35 -9.67
N ALA A 171 3.71 17.17 -9.88
CA ALA A 171 4.62 16.85 -10.97
C ALA A 171 4.16 15.55 -11.60
N GLU A 172 3.60 15.61 -12.80
CA GLU A 172 3.00 14.47 -13.50
C GLU A 172 3.84 14.12 -14.74
N GLY A 173 3.93 12.84 -15.05
CA GLY A 173 4.65 12.35 -16.22
C GLY A 173 6.16 12.34 -16.07
N ILE A 174 6.68 12.23 -14.86
CA ILE A 174 8.11 12.03 -14.61
C ILE A 174 8.53 10.69 -15.25
N PRO A 175 9.47 10.67 -16.22
CA PRO A 175 9.78 9.47 -16.99
C PRO A 175 10.78 8.56 -16.26
N ILE A 176 10.47 8.17 -15.03
CA ILE A 176 11.31 7.31 -14.19
C ILE A 176 11.21 5.84 -14.62
N THR A 177 12.29 5.07 -14.43
CA THR A 177 12.39 3.64 -14.77
C THR A 177 12.68 2.78 -13.53
N PRO A 178 12.43 1.46 -13.54
CA PRO A 178 12.76 0.55 -12.44
C PRO A 178 14.25 0.19 -12.37
N ILE A 179 15.11 0.98 -13.04
CA ILE A 179 16.56 0.77 -13.09
C ILE A 179 17.24 1.98 -12.46
N ASP A 180 18.10 1.75 -11.48
CA ASP A 180 18.83 2.78 -10.78
C ASP A 180 20.07 3.24 -11.55
N ASP A 181 20.79 4.24 -11.03
CA ASP A 181 21.96 4.79 -11.70
C ASP A 181 23.16 3.84 -11.77
N ALA A 182 23.17 2.80 -10.94
CA ALA A 182 24.16 1.72 -10.97
C ALA A 182 23.76 0.58 -11.91
N GLN A 183 22.67 0.75 -12.68
CA GLN A 183 22.08 -0.28 -13.55
C GLN A 183 21.51 -1.48 -12.77
N ALA A 184 21.22 -1.31 -11.48
CA ALA A 184 20.55 -2.30 -10.67
C ALA A 184 19.02 -2.08 -10.71
N GLY A 185 18.26 -3.17 -10.61
CA GLY A 185 16.80 -3.08 -10.51
C GLY A 185 16.39 -2.45 -9.16
N ASN A 186 15.56 -1.41 -9.23
CA ASN A 186 14.88 -0.81 -8.10
C ASN A 186 13.51 -0.30 -8.54
N ALA A 187 12.47 -1.06 -8.24
CA ALA A 187 11.08 -0.68 -8.51
C ALA A 187 10.52 0.37 -7.53
N TYR A 188 11.30 0.75 -6.51
CA TYR A 188 10.90 1.66 -5.43
C TYR A 188 11.86 2.85 -5.26
N PRO A 189 12.21 3.57 -6.34
CA PRO A 189 13.11 4.71 -6.24
C PRO A 189 12.48 5.84 -5.41
N MET A 190 13.34 6.59 -4.72
CA MET A 190 12.91 7.65 -3.81
C MET A 190 13.20 9.05 -4.37
N MET A 191 12.27 9.97 -4.12
CA MET A 191 12.44 11.41 -4.38
C MET A 191 12.29 12.19 -3.08
N ARG A 192 13.04 13.29 -2.96
CA ARG A 192 12.91 14.28 -1.90
C ARG A 192 12.14 15.48 -2.41
N ILE A 193 11.13 15.91 -1.66
CA ILE A 193 10.36 17.13 -1.94
C ILE A 193 10.76 18.19 -0.94
N VAL A 194 10.96 19.42 -1.41
CA VAL A 194 11.36 20.54 -0.57
C VAL A 194 10.48 21.75 -0.86
N ALA A 195 9.81 22.25 0.18
CA ALA A 195 9.02 23.48 0.15
C ALA A 195 9.86 24.68 0.58
N ARG A 196 9.74 25.80 -0.14
CA ARG A 196 10.50 27.03 0.12
C ARG A 196 9.65 28.29 0.04
N ASP A 197 10.06 29.30 0.81
CA ASP A 197 9.71 30.70 0.61
C ASP A 197 10.97 31.47 0.22
N GLY A 198 11.08 31.84 -1.07
CA GLY A 198 12.34 32.31 -1.65
C GLY A 198 13.46 31.28 -1.46
N ALA A 199 14.52 31.66 -0.73
CA ALA A 199 15.65 30.78 -0.44
C ALA A 199 15.48 29.96 0.85
N ALA A 200 14.50 30.28 1.69
CA ALA A 200 14.29 29.61 2.98
C ALA A 200 13.57 28.28 2.78
N VAL A 201 14.15 27.19 3.29
CA VAL A 201 13.48 25.89 3.34
C VAL A 201 12.51 25.88 4.52
N LEU A 202 11.25 25.57 4.22
CA LEU A 202 10.18 25.51 5.22
C LEU A 202 10.00 24.10 5.76
N ALA A 203 9.93 23.12 4.85
CA ALA A 203 9.76 21.70 5.16
C ALA A 203 10.29 20.85 4.01
N GLU A 204 10.65 19.60 4.32
CA GLU A 204 10.98 18.58 3.33
C GLU A 204 10.38 17.23 3.73
N THR A 205 10.12 16.39 2.73
CA THR A 205 9.70 14.99 2.91
C THR A 205 10.33 14.12 1.85
N ARG A 206 10.24 12.81 2.02
CA ARG A 206 10.69 11.81 1.04
C ARG A 206 9.55 10.86 0.75
N LEU A 207 9.32 10.59 -0.52
CA LEU A 207 8.35 9.63 -1.00
C LEU A 207 9.01 8.67 -1.98
N VAL A 208 8.35 7.54 -2.18
CA VAL A 208 8.67 6.60 -3.25
C VAL A 208 7.89 6.97 -4.52
N LEU A 209 8.50 6.74 -5.69
CA LEU A 209 7.88 6.77 -7.01
C LEU A 209 7.92 5.34 -7.58
N PRO A 210 7.00 4.45 -7.17
CA PRO A 210 7.08 3.05 -7.55
C PRO A 210 6.79 2.90 -9.03
N VAL A 211 7.64 2.14 -9.72
CA VAL A 211 7.57 1.93 -11.16
C VAL A 211 8.00 0.50 -11.50
N SER A 212 7.36 -0.11 -12.49
CA SER A 212 7.61 -1.51 -12.87
C SER A 212 7.50 -1.73 -14.38
N ASP A 213 8.32 -2.63 -14.90
CA ASP A 213 8.32 -3.13 -16.27
C ASP A 213 7.93 -4.62 -16.36
N GLU A 214 7.48 -5.23 -15.26
CA GLU A 214 7.07 -6.65 -15.14
C GLU A 214 5.90 -7.12 -16.05
N MET A 215 5.31 -6.25 -16.87
CA MET A 215 4.24 -6.65 -17.77
C MET A 215 4.82 -7.59 -18.85
N ASP A 216 4.48 -8.88 -18.77
CA ASP A 216 5.06 -9.91 -19.63
C ASP A 216 4.00 -10.83 -20.25
N CYS A 217 3.94 -10.82 -21.58
CA CYS A 217 3.03 -11.66 -22.35
C CYS A 217 3.72 -12.91 -22.95
N SER A 218 5.02 -13.08 -22.70
CA SER A 218 5.88 -14.09 -23.35
C SER A 218 5.44 -15.52 -23.05
N ALA A 219 4.89 -15.77 -21.86
CA ALA A 219 4.42 -17.10 -21.45
C ALA A 219 3.41 -17.72 -22.44
N CYS A 220 2.64 -16.89 -23.17
CA CYS A 220 1.70 -17.33 -24.19
C CYS A 220 2.08 -16.87 -25.61
N HIS A 221 2.71 -15.71 -25.78
CA HIS A 221 2.95 -15.14 -27.10
C HIS A 221 4.36 -15.34 -27.65
N ALA A 222 5.31 -15.84 -26.86
CA ALA A 222 6.65 -16.13 -27.37
C ALA A 222 6.64 -17.30 -28.35
N SER A 223 7.57 -17.29 -29.30
CA SER A 223 7.81 -18.39 -30.24
C SER A 223 8.01 -19.71 -29.49
N GLY A 224 7.03 -20.62 -29.59
CA GLY A 224 7.10 -21.96 -28.97
C GLY A 224 6.39 -22.11 -27.62
N SER A 225 5.72 -21.07 -27.12
CA SER A 225 4.93 -21.05 -25.88
C SER A 225 3.71 -22.00 -25.84
N GLY A 226 3.18 -22.40 -27.01
CA GLY A 226 2.02 -23.28 -27.14
C GLY A 226 1.05 -22.84 -28.23
N ASP A 227 0.07 -23.68 -28.59
CA ASP A 227 -0.80 -23.38 -29.73
C ASP A 227 -1.95 -22.39 -29.40
N ALA A 228 -2.23 -22.12 -28.13
CA ALA A 228 -3.39 -21.31 -27.71
C ALA A 228 -3.36 -19.85 -28.21
N ALA A 229 -2.18 -19.25 -28.29
CA ALA A 229 -1.97 -17.88 -28.78
C ALA A 229 -1.16 -17.84 -30.08
N ARG A 230 -1.02 -18.98 -30.76
CA ARG A 230 -0.23 -19.10 -31.98
C ARG A 230 -1.00 -18.60 -33.20
N PRO A 231 -0.45 -17.64 -33.98
CA PRO A 231 -1.04 -17.28 -35.26
C PRO A 231 -1.10 -18.49 -36.20
N THR A 232 -2.17 -18.60 -36.99
CA THR A 232 -2.37 -19.65 -38.00
C THR A 232 -1.22 -19.68 -39.02
N ALA A 233 -0.68 -18.52 -39.35
CA ALA A 233 0.47 -18.36 -40.23
C ALA A 233 1.82 -18.71 -39.57
N GLY A 234 1.81 -19.24 -38.34
CA GLY A 234 2.99 -19.53 -37.54
C GLY A 234 3.57 -18.31 -36.82
N TRP A 235 4.55 -18.58 -35.95
CA TRP A 235 5.29 -17.58 -35.20
C TRP A 235 6.19 -16.74 -36.10
N VAL A 236 6.37 -15.47 -35.71
CA VAL A 236 7.49 -14.62 -36.09
C VAL A 236 8.56 -14.83 -35.03
N THR A 237 9.70 -15.37 -35.44
CA THR A 237 10.83 -15.59 -34.53
C THR A 237 11.76 -14.40 -34.58
N ASP A 238 12.01 -13.80 -33.42
CA ASP A 238 12.97 -12.72 -33.24
C ASP A 238 14.05 -13.16 -32.23
N PRO A 239 15.35 -12.86 -32.46
CA PRO A 239 16.39 -13.14 -31.47
C PRO A 239 16.25 -12.31 -30.20
N ASP A 240 15.59 -11.15 -30.24
CA ASP A 240 15.28 -10.38 -29.04
C ASP A 240 13.97 -10.89 -28.41
N PRO A 241 14.00 -11.43 -27.17
CA PRO A 241 12.79 -11.90 -26.51
C PRO A 241 11.70 -10.83 -26.38
N GLN A 242 12.06 -9.56 -26.21
CA GLN A 242 11.10 -8.46 -26.09
C GLN A 242 10.40 -8.20 -27.44
N HIS A 243 11.08 -8.38 -28.56
CA HIS A 243 10.45 -8.25 -29.88
C HIS A 243 9.64 -9.48 -30.23
N ASP A 244 10.13 -10.68 -29.92
CA ASP A 244 9.55 -11.95 -30.35
C ASP A 244 8.06 -12.06 -29.98
N TYR A 245 7.73 -11.97 -28.69
CA TYR A 245 6.33 -12.11 -28.27
C TYR A 245 5.48 -10.92 -28.72
N ARG A 246 6.03 -9.70 -28.76
CA ARG A 246 5.30 -8.49 -29.18
C ARG A 246 4.89 -8.57 -30.65
N ARG A 247 5.79 -9.01 -31.53
CA ARG A 247 5.47 -9.18 -32.95
C ARG A 247 4.46 -10.31 -33.18
N ASN A 248 4.51 -11.36 -32.36
CA ASN A 248 3.50 -12.42 -32.38
C ASN A 248 2.12 -11.96 -31.91
N ILE A 249 2.04 -11.05 -30.93
CA ILE A 249 0.79 -10.37 -30.56
C ILE A 249 0.23 -9.59 -31.76
N LEU A 250 1.05 -8.78 -32.43
CA LEU A 250 0.61 -8.00 -33.59
C LEU A 250 0.15 -8.89 -34.75
N ARG A 251 0.85 -10.00 -35.00
CA ARG A 251 0.46 -10.97 -36.04
C ARG A 251 -0.87 -11.64 -35.75
N LEU A 252 -1.10 -12.03 -34.49
CA LEU A 252 -2.38 -12.59 -34.08
C LEU A 252 -3.48 -11.52 -34.18
N HIS A 253 -3.20 -10.30 -33.75
CA HIS A 253 -4.13 -9.17 -33.88
C HIS A 253 -4.53 -8.95 -35.36
N ASP A 254 -3.55 -8.88 -36.27
CA ASP A 254 -3.79 -8.71 -37.70
C ASP A 254 -4.63 -9.84 -38.28
N GLN A 255 -4.35 -11.10 -37.90
CA GLN A 255 -5.15 -12.26 -38.32
C GLN A 255 -6.63 -12.08 -37.97
N GLU A 256 -6.92 -11.63 -36.76
CA GLU A 256 -8.30 -11.49 -36.28
C GLU A 256 -9.00 -10.22 -36.81
N GLN A 257 -8.23 -9.17 -37.14
CA GLN A 257 -8.80 -7.84 -37.42
C GLN A 257 -8.69 -7.36 -38.86
N LEU A 258 -7.86 -7.95 -39.73
CA LEU A 258 -7.68 -7.45 -41.11
C LEU A 258 -8.96 -7.47 -41.97
N ALA A 259 -9.96 -8.28 -41.60
CA ALA A 259 -11.27 -8.30 -42.26
C ALA A 259 -12.25 -7.24 -41.70
N ASN A 260 -11.92 -6.60 -40.58
CA ASN A 260 -12.76 -5.60 -39.91
C ASN A 260 -12.57 -4.22 -40.58
N PRO A 261 -13.62 -3.62 -41.18
CA PRO A 261 -13.52 -2.31 -41.83
C PRO A 261 -13.03 -1.20 -40.89
N LEU A 262 -13.44 -1.22 -39.61
CA LEU A 262 -13.00 -0.22 -38.63
C LEU A 262 -11.50 -0.28 -38.39
N PHE A 263 -10.92 -1.48 -38.41
CA PHE A 263 -9.48 -1.66 -38.27
C PHE A 263 -8.73 -1.18 -39.52
N VAL A 264 -9.21 -1.51 -40.72
CA VAL A 264 -8.60 -1.03 -41.98
C VAL A 264 -8.63 0.50 -42.06
N ASP A 265 -9.74 1.11 -41.68
CA ASP A 265 -9.87 2.58 -41.60
C ASP A 265 -8.92 3.17 -40.54
N ALA A 266 -8.74 2.49 -39.41
CA ALA A 266 -7.81 2.90 -38.35
C ALA A 266 -6.35 2.84 -38.80
N LEU A 267 -5.95 1.81 -39.55
CA LEU A 267 -4.61 1.72 -40.16
C LEU A 267 -4.37 2.92 -41.08
N ALA A 268 -5.32 3.23 -41.95
CA ALA A 268 -5.21 4.34 -42.88
C ALA A 268 -5.13 5.70 -42.17
N GLN A 269 -5.96 5.94 -41.15
CA GLN A 269 -5.98 7.19 -40.37
C GLN A 269 -4.65 7.44 -39.64
N ASN A 270 -4.01 6.38 -39.13
CA ASN A 270 -2.73 6.49 -38.43
C ASN A 270 -1.51 6.39 -39.37
N GLY A 271 -1.73 6.18 -40.67
CA GLY A 271 -0.67 6.00 -41.67
C GLY A 271 0.12 4.69 -41.48
N PHE A 272 -0.50 3.66 -40.91
CA PHE A 272 0.07 2.34 -40.76
C PHE A 272 -0.02 1.55 -42.08
N SER A 273 0.76 0.48 -42.20
CA SER A 273 0.75 -0.40 -43.37
C SER A 273 -0.63 -1.03 -43.56
N SER A 274 -1.15 -0.98 -44.79
CA SER A 274 -2.40 -1.67 -45.14
C SER A 274 -2.30 -3.20 -45.07
N ALA A 275 -1.08 -3.74 -44.94
CA ALA A 275 -0.83 -5.16 -44.70
C ALA A 275 -0.97 -5.56 -43.21
N GLY A 276 -1.12 -4.61 -42.29
CA GLY A 276 -1.30 -4.86 -40.86
C GLY A 276 -0.28 -4.15 -39.96
N LEU A 277 -0.48 -4.28 -38.65
CA LEU A 277 0.39 -3.73 -37.61
C LEU A 277 1.77 -4.41 -37.59
N GLU A 278 1.84 -5.73 -37.77
CA GLU A 278 3.11 -6.46 -37.80
C GLU A 278 3.99 -5.98 -38.97
N ALA A 279 3.39 -5.80 -40.15
CA ALA A 279 4.08 -5.25 -41.32
C ALA A 279 4.52 -3.78 -41.11
N THR A 280 3.82 -3.02 -40.26
CA THR A 280 4.20 -1.65 -39.90
C THR A 280 5.48 -1.64 -39.06
N VAL A 281 5.54 -2.50 -38.04
CA VAL A 281 6.75 -2.66 -37.21
C VAL A 281 7.90 -3.25 -38.01
N ALA A 282 7.64 -4.23 -38.89
CA ALA A 282 8.65 -4.77 -39.79
C ALA A 282 9.26 -3.71 -40.71
N GLY A 283 8.50 -2.65 -41.01
CA GLY A 283 8.95 -1.46 -41.74
C GLY A 283 9.73 -0.44 -40.90
N GLY A 284 9.92 -0.70 -39.60
CA GLY A 284 10.68 0.14 -38.67
C GLY A 284 9.90 1.24 -37.95
N ARG A 285 8.56 1.17 -37.93
CA ARG A 285 7.71 2.15 -37.23
C ARG A 285 7.06 1.53 -36.00
N ALA A 286 7.30 2.14 -34.83
CA ALA A 286 6.69 1.72 -33.57
C ALA A 286 5.19 2.07 -33.50
N LEU A 287 4.44 1.34 -32.66
CA LEU A 287 2.99 1.47 -32.55
C LEU A 287 2.54 1.88 -31.15
N LEU A 288 1.68 2.89 -31.03
CA LEU A 288 0.97 3.15 -29.78
C LEU A 288 -0.39 2.44 -29.83
N CYS A 289 -0.66 1.50 -28.94
CA CYS A 289 -1.94 0.77 -28.88
C CYS A 289 -3.13 1.75 -28.74
N ALA A 290 -2.92 2.79 -27.94
CA ALA A 290 -3.90 3.85 -27.71
C ALA A 290 -4.13 4.76 -28.93
N ALA A 291 -3.33 4.69 -30.00
CA ALA A 291 -3.61 5.42 -31.24
C ALA A 291 -4.91 4.93 -31.91
N CYS A 292 -5.26 3.66 -31.72
CA CYS A 292 -6.52 3.08 -32.20
C CYS A 292 -7.52 2.90 -31.05
N HIS A 293 -7.10 2.34 -29.92
CA HIS A 293 -7.99 1.97 -28.82
C HIS A 293 -8.10 3.08 -27.77
N PRO A 294 -9.30 3.64 -27.50
CA PRO A 294 -9.44 4.68 -26.47
C PRO A 294 -8.95 4.22 -25.08
N SER A 295 -8.23 5.10 -24.38
CA SER A 295 -7.74 4.85 -23.02
C SER A 295 -7.81 6.10 -22.16
N ASN A 296 -8.40 5.99 -20.96
CA ASN A 296 -8.44 7.09 -20.00
C ASN A 296 -7.09 7.37 -19.33
N ALA A 297 -6.13 6.43 -19.40
CA ALA A 297 -4.76 6.67 -18.96
C ALA A 297 -4.00 7.59 -19.93
N LEU A 298 -4.47 7.69 -21.18
CA LEU A 298 -3.94 8.62 -22.20
C LEU A 298 -5.11 9.43 -22.75
N PRO A 299 -5.63 10.43 -22.01
CA PRO A 299 -6.82 11.18 -22.40
C PRO A 299 -6.69 11.79 -23.80
N GLY A 300 -7.76 11.70 -24.60
CA GLY A 300 -7.78 12.19 -25.97
C GLY A 300 -7.20 11.22 -27.01
N SER A 301 -6.79 10.02 -26.60
CA SER A 301 -6.36 8.95 -27.50
C SER A 301 -7.52 8.10 -28.03
N GLY A 302 -7.23 7.33 -29.08
CA GLY A 302 -8.12 6.34 -29.68
C GLY A 302 -9.06 6.89 -30.75
N LEU A 303 -9.68 5.98 -31.49
CA LEU A 303 -10.64 6.31 -32.54
C LEU A 303 -12.08 5.96 -32.09
N PRO A 304 -13.08 6.77 -32.47
CA PRO A 304 -14.48 6.51 -32.15
C PRO A 304 -14.95 5.14 -32.67
N GLY A 305 -15.73 4.43 -31.86
CA GLY A 305 -16.35 3.15 -32.24
C GLY A 305 -15.47 1.92 -32.06
N LEU A 306 -14.16 2.08 -31.82
CA LEU A 306 -13.29 0.98 -31.42
C LEU A 306 -13.45 0.68 -29.93
N THR A 307 -13.30 -0.59 -29.57
CA THR A 307 -13.33 -1.05 -28.17
C THR A 307 -12.21 -0.35 -27.38
N PRO A 308 -12.48 0.22 -26.20
CA PRO A 308 -11.43 0.77 -25.34
C PRO A 308 -10.37 -0.28 -25.02
N LEU A 309 -9.13 0.16 -24.80
CA LEU A 309 -7.98 -0.74 -24.63
C LEU A 309 -8.20 -1.76 -23.50
N THR A 310 -8.81 -1.32 -22.39
CA THR A 310 -9.20 -2.21 -21.29
C THR A 310 -10.14 -3.33 -21.74
N GLY A 311 -11.13 -3.02 -22.58
CA GLY A 311 -12.09 -4.00 -23.09
C GLY A 311 -11.44 -4.95 -24.10
N ALA A 312 -10.61 -4.41 -24.99
CA ALA A 312 -9.93 -5.16 -26.05
C ALA A 312 -8.96 -6.21 -25.50
N VAL A 313 -8.25 -5.89 -24.42
CA VAL A 313 -7.33 -6.83 -23.77
C VAL A 313 -8.10 -7.83 -22.90
N HIS A 314 -8.84 -7.37 -21.88
CA HIS A 314 -9.38 -8.28 -20.87
C HIS A 314 -10.47 -9.24 -21.38
N SER A 315 -11.30 -8.81 -22.33
CA SER A 315 -12.41 -9.64 -22.84
C SER A 315 -11.94 -10.90 -23.55
N LEU A 316 -10.79 -10.84 -24.22
CA LEU A 316 -10.23 -11.98 -24.95
C LEU A 316 -9.48 -12.93 -24.02
N HIS A 317 -8.85 -12.40 -22.98
CA HIS A 317 -7.95 -13.19 -22.12
C HIS A 317 -8.68 -14.00 -21.04
N GLY A 318 -9.93 -13.67 -20.70
CA GLY A 318 -10.68 -14.40 -19.65
C GLY A 318 -10.82 -15.90 -19.88
N ALA A 319 -10.87 -16.35 -21.14
CA ALA A 319 -10.97 -17.77 -21.50
C ALA A 319 -9.62 -18.45 -21.80
N VAL A 320 -8.52 -17.70 -21.81
CA VAL A 320 -7.18 -18.21 -22.12
C VAL A 320 -6.66 -19.03 -20.94
N GLU A 321 -6.15 -20.22 -21.23
CA GLU A 321 -5.48 -21.08 -20.25
C GLU A 321 -4.06 -20.56 -19.98
N ASP A 322 -3.74 -20.32 -18.70
CA ASP A 322 -2.37 -20.01 -18.29
C ASP A 322 -1.55 -21.31 -18.33
N PRO A 323 -0.51 -21.41 -19.17
CA PRO A 323 0.26 -22.63 -19.36
C PRO A 323 1.00 -23.09 -18.09
N VAL A 324 1.17 -22.20 -17.11
CA VAL A 324 1.84 -22.54 -15.84
C VAL A 324 0.86 -23.11 -14.82
N SER A 325 -0.37 -22.57 -14.75
CA SER A 325 -1.35 -23.00 -13.75
C SER A 325 -2.35 -24.04 -14.27
N GLY A 326 -2.52 -24.15 -15.59
CA GLY A 326 -3.55 -24.98 -16.21
C GLY A 326 -4.99 -24.50 -15.97
N LEU A 327 -5.15 -23.30 -15.42
CA LEU A 327 -6.45 -22.65 -15.20
C LEU A 327 -6.66 -21.56 -16.24
N THR A 328 -7.92 -21.25 -16.55
CA THR A 328 -8.20 -20.05 -17.35
C THR A 328 -7.96 -18.80 -16.52
N LEU A 329 -7.43 -17.74 -17.15
CA LEU A 329 -7.14 -16.47 -16.47
C LEU A 329 -8.41 -15.85 -15.83
N GLY A 330 -9.59 -16.11 -16.38
CA GLY A 330 -10.86 -15.64 -15.83
C GLY A 330 -11.39 -16.44 -14.64
N THR A 331 -10.96 -17.69 -14.44
CA THR A 331 -11.41 -18.55 -13.32
C THR A 331 -10.40 -18.63 -12.17
N SER A 332 -9.16 -18.23 -12.41
CA SER A 332 -8.17 -18.10 -11.34
C SER A 332 -8.63 -17.10 -10.29
N SER A 333 -8.67 -17.54 -9.04
CA SER A 333 -8.90 -16.70 -7.86
C SER A 333 -7.60 -16.16 -7.25
N LEU A 334 -6.44 -16.47 -7.83
CA LEU A 334 -5.15 -16.00 -7.35
C LEU A 334 -4.72 -14.72 -8.09
N ARG A 335 -4.00 -13.82 -7.39
CA ARG A 335 -3.38 -12.63 -8.01
C ARG A 335 -2.48 -12.98 -9.19
N GLY A 336 -1.90 -14.19 -9.20
CA GLY A 336 -0.97 -14.66 -10.24
C GLY A 336 -1.50 -14.52 -11.67
N ALA A 337 -2.80 -14.71 -11.90
CA ALA A 337 -3.39 -14.51 -13.22
C ALA A 337 -3.34 -13.03 -13.66
N CYS A 338 -3.63 -12.10 -12.76
CA CYS A 338 -3.51 -10.67 -13.03
C CYS A 338 -2.04 -10.26 -13.18
N TYR A 339 -1.15 -10.81 -12.35
CA TYR A 339 0.30 -10.52 -12.36
C TYR A 339 1.05 -11.08 -13.58
N ARG A 340 0.38 -11.79 -14.48
CA ARG A 340 0.93 -12.06 -15.82
C ARG A 340 1.08 -10.77 -16.62
N CYS A 341 0.05 -9.92 -16.59
CA CYS A 341 -0.01 -8.72 -17.42
C CYS A 341 0.11 -7.42 -16.62
N HIS A 342 0.06 -7.50 -15.29
CA HIS A 342 0.20 -6.37 -14.39
C HIS A 342 1.41 -6.57 -13.47
N PRO A 343 2.03 -5.49 -12.98
CA PRO A 343 3.11 -5.61 -12.03
C PRO A 343 2.63 -6.30 -10.75
N GLY A 344 3.50 -7.10 -10.16
CA GLY A 344 3.34 -7.59 -8.81
C GLY A 344 3.87 -8.98 -8.54
N SER A 345 4.35 -9.70 -9.57
CA SER A 345 4.97 -11.01 -9.39
C SER A 345 6.25 -10.91 -8.56
N THR A 346 7.06 -9.89 -8.79
CA THR A 346 8.26 -9.59 -7.98
C THR A 346 8.08 -8.30 -7.19
N THR A 347 7.54 -7.25 -7.81
CA THR A 347 7.33 -5.96 -7.18
C THR A 347 6.35 -6.03 -6.03
N ARG A 348 5.38 -6.96 -6.00
CA ARG A 348 4.27 -6.98 -5.02
C ARG A 348 3.45 -5.67 -5.09
N CYS A 349 2.86 -5.37 -6.25
CA CYS A 349 2.08 -4.15 -6.47
C CYS A 349 1.06 -3.89 -5.34
N LEU A 350 0.27 -4.90 -4.95
CA LEU A 350 -0.64 -4.83 -3.80
C LEU A 350 0.10 -5.23 -2.50
N ARG A 351 0.70 -4.23 -1.86
CA ARG A 351 1.56 -4.36 -0.67
C ARG A 351 1.12 -3.55 0.55
N GLY A 352 0.09 -2.73 0.39
CA GLY A 352 -0.52 -1.98 1.50
C GLY A 352 -1.25 -2.88 2.51
N ALA A 353 -1.97 -2.27 3.44
CA ALA A 353 -2.75 -2.94 4.47
C ALA A 353 -3.72 -4.01 3.91
N MET A 354 -4.33 -3.74 2.76
CA MET A 354 -5.19 -4.71 2.05
C MET A 354 -4.40 -5.92 1.56
N GLY A 355 -3.18 -5.71 1.06
CA GLY A 355 -2.32 -6.76 0.55
C GLY A 355 -1.81 -7.72 1.63
N LYS A 356 -1.66 -7.21 2.86
CA LYS A 356 -1.11 -7.92 4.03
C LYS A 356 -2.11 -8.76 4.81
N ALA A 357 -3.41 -8.63 4.54
CA ALA A 357 -4.41 -9.41 5.26
C ALA A 357 -4.30 -10.88 4.86
N ILE A 358 -4.20 -11.78 5.83
CA ILE A 358 -4.02 -13.23 5.63
C ILE A 358 -5.24 -13.98 6.18
N GLY A 359 -5.78 -14.89 5.37
CA GLY A 359 -6.89 -15.76 5.74
C GLY A 359 -6.47 -16.91 6.65
N ALA A 360 -7.46 -17.67 7.14
CA ALA A 360 -7.22 -18.85 7.98
C ALA A 360 -6.49 -20.00 7.24
N ASP A 361 -6.45 -19.95 5.92
CA ASP A 361 -5.72 -20.86 5.05
C ASP A 361 -4.26 -20.45 4.81
N GLY A 362 -3.85 -19.25 5.26
CA GLY A 362 -2.50 -18.70 5.07
C GLY A 362 -2.31 -17.94 3.76
N LEU A 363 -3.35 -17.85 2.93
CA LEU A 363 -3.31 -17.09 1.69
C LEU A 363 -3.73 -15.63 1.94
N PRO A 364 -3.37 -14.70 1.06
CA PRO A 364 -3.89 -13.34 1.15
C PRO A 364 -5.42 -13.34 1.12
N SER A 365 -6.05 -12.71 2.11
CA SER A 365 -7.52 -12.67 2.24
C SER A 365 -8.20 -11.76 1.21
N MET A 366 -7.40 -10.98 0.48
CA MET A 366 -7.84 -10.08 -0.60
C MET A 366 -6.98 -10.33 -1.84
N GLN A 367 -7.67 -10.58 -2.95
CA GLN A 367 -7.13 -10.77 -4.29
C GLN A 367 -7.53 -9.58 -5.16
N CYS A 368 -6.92 -9.44 -6.34
CA CYS A 368 -7.27 -8.35 -7.26
C CYS A 368 -8.76 -8.40 -7.64
N GLN A 369 -9.30 -9.62 -7.77
CA GLN A 369 -10.66 -9.92 -8.15
C GLN A 369 -11.68 -9.55 -7.06
N ASP A 370 -11.27 -9.53 -5.79
CA ASP A 370 -12.14 -9.13 -4.68
C ASP A 370 -12.48 -7.64 -4.70
N CYS A 371 -11.71 -6.86 -5.48
CA CYS A 371 -11.89 -5.42 -5.65
C CYS A 371 -12.31 -5.05 -7.07
N HIS A 372 -11.67 -5.64 -8.09
CA HIS A 372 -11.90 -5.27 -9.49
C HIS A 372 -12.86 -6.22 -10.24
N GLY A 373 -13.20 -7.37 -9.65
CA GLY A 373 -13.98 -8.42 -10.31
C GLY A 373 -13.14 -9.31 -11.22
N THR A 374 -13.81 -10.20 -11.95
CA THR A 374 -13.16 -11.13 -12.89
C THR A 374 -12.65 -10.42 -14.15
N MET A 375 -11.81 -11.08 -14.94
CA MET A 375 -11.35 -10.57 -16.25
C MET A 375 -12.51 -10.12 -17.15
N ALA A 376 -13.61 -10.87 -17.15
CA ALA A 376 -14.81 -10.51 -17.91
C ALA A 376 -15.48 -9.23 -17.37
N ALA A 377 -15.48 -9.01 -16.06
CA ALA A 377 -16.01 -7.79 -15.45
C ALA A 377 -15.11 -6.57 -15.75
N VAL A 378 -13.79 -6.75 -15.79
CA VAL A 378 -12.83 -5.70 -16.18
C VAL A 378 -12.93 -5.36 -17.68
N GLY A 379 -13.17 -6.37 -18.52
CA GLY A 379 -13.35 -6.20 -19.97
C GLY A 379 -14.73 -5.73 -20.42
N ALA A 380 -15.70 -5.63 -19.50
CA ALA A 380 -17.09 -5.33 -19.85
C ALA A 380 -17.23 -3.97 -20.55
N ALA A 381 -18.01 -3.92 -21.62
CA ALA A 381 -18.25 -2.69 -22.39
C ALA A 381 -18.96 -1.59 -21.57
N THR A 382 -19.62 -1.94 -20.47
CA THR A 382 -20.25 -1.00 -19.54
C THR A 382 -19.26 -0.40 -18.54
N ARG A 383 -18.02 -0.90 -18.47
CA ARG A 383 -17.01 -0.44 -17.54
C ARG A 383 -16.11 0.61 -18.20
N THR A 384 -16.00 1.75 -17.54
CA THR A 384 -15.08 2.82 -17.85
C THR A 384 -13.77 2.58 -17.09
N GLY A 385 -12.78 2.02 -17.79
CA GLY A 385 -11.45 1.76 -17.21
C GLY A 385 -10.85 2.99 -16.53
N TRP A 386 -10.05 2.78 -15.48
CA TRP A 386 -9.45 3.83 -14.63
C TRP A 386 -10.41 4.69 -13.79
N LEU A 387 -11.69 4.76 -14.16
CA LEU A 387 -12.71 5.55 -13.44
C LEU A 387 -13.66 4.67 -12.62
N ASP A 388 -14.05 3.50 -13.12
CA ASP A 388 -14.83 2.52 -12.36
C ASP A 388 -13.89 1.65 -11.50
N GLN A 389 -13.58 2.17 -10.31
CA GLN A 389 -12.70 1.54 -9.32
C GLN A 389 -13.44 1.22 -8.02
N PRO A 390 -12.94 0.25 -7.25
CA PRO A 390 -13.44 -0.03 -5.92
C PRO A 390 -13.39 1.22 -5.04
N THR A 391 -14.44 1.43 -4.25
CA THR A 391 -14.53 2.53 -3.29
C THR A 391 -14.36 2.01 -1.87
N CYS A 392 -13.97 2.90 -0.95
CA CYS A 392 -13.78 2.54 0.46
C CYS A 392 -15.07 1.97 1.07
N GLN A 393 -16.21 2.60 0.78
CA GLN A 393 -17.53 2.25 1.29
C GLN A 393 -18.04 0.88 0.82
N ASN A 394 -17.45 0.30 -0.22
CA ASN A 394 -17.81 -1.07 -0.61
C ASN A 394 -17.26 -2.12 0.36
N CYS A 395 -16.20 -1.82 1.12
CA CYS A 395 -15.71 -2.71 2.18
C CYS A 395 -16.01 -2.14 3.57
N HIS A 396 -15.81 -0.84 3.77
CA HIS A 396 -16.00 -0.12 5.02
C HIS A 396 -17.44 0.40 5.11
N THR A 397 -18.34 -0.47 5.55
CA THR A 397 -19.79 -0.21 5.44
C THR A 397 -20.37 0.68 6.54
N GLY A 398 -19.54 1.07 7.52
CA GLY A 398 -19.91 2.06 8.52
C GLY A 398 -19.22 1.87 9.86
N THR A 399 -19.89 2.27 10.94
CA THR A 399 -19.37 2.26 12.31
C THR A 399 -19.49 0.87 12.95
N ALA A 400 -19.01 0.72 14.18
CA ALA A 400 -19.17 -0.49 14.97
C ALA A 400 -20.64 -0.83 15.26
N VAL A 401 -21.53 0.16 15.28
CA VAL A 401 -22.97 -0.01 15.59
C VAL A 401 -23.90 0.22 14.40
N ALA A 402 -23.40 0.83 13.31
CA ALA A 402 -24.14 1.03 12.06
C ALA A 402 -23.32 0.51 10.87
N ASN A 403 -23.46 -0.78 10.55
CA ASN A 403 -22.77 -1.45 9.43
C ASN A 403 -23.64 -2.52 8.77
N ALA A 404 -23.19 -3.07 7.65
CA ALA A 404 -23.91 -4.08 6.86
C ALA A 404 -23.71 -5.52 7.36
N GLY A 405 -23.54 -5.71 8.67
CA GLY A 405 -23.29 -7.01 9.32
C GLY A 405 -21.80 -7.26 9.64
N GLU A 406 -20.89 -6.57 8.96
CA GLU A 406 -19.47 -6.52 9.31
C GLU A 406 -18.97 -5.08 9.19
N ILE A 407 -18.10 -4.66 10.11
CA ILE A 407 -17.46 -3.33 10.08
C ILE A 407 -16.64 -3.16 8.80
N ARG A 408 -15.95 -4.22 8.38
CA ARG A 408 -15.19 -4.26 7.14
C ARG A 408 -15.24 -5.64 6.49
N PHE A 409 -15.50 -5.69 5.19
CA PHE A 409 -15.43 -6.91 4.37
C PHE A 409 -14.07 -7.05 3.69
N THR A 410 -13.74 -8.27 3.24
CA THR A 410 -12.55 -8.55 2.41
C THR A 410 -12.87 -8.56 0.92
N THR A 411 -14.08 -8.18 0.51
CA THR A 411 -14.48 -8.07 -0.89
C THR A 411 -15.50 -6.95 -1.05
N VAL A 412 -15.39 -6.21 -2.15
CA VAL A 412 -16.31 -5.11 -2.48
C VAL A 412 -17.66 -5.63 -2.95
N PHE A 413 -17.78 -6.93 -3.25
CA PHE A 413 -18.97 -7.53 -3.84
C PHE A 413 -19.83 -8.26 -2.81
N THR A 414 -21.14 -8.18 -2.98
CA THR A 414 -22.13 -9.02 -2.32
C THR A 414 -22.09 -10.45 -2.89
N ALA A 415 -22.80 -11.39 -2.25
CA ALA A 415 -22.96 -12.75 -2.78
C ALA A 415 -23.63 -12.79 -4.18
N ALA A 416 -24.34 -11.73 -4.56
CA ALA A 416 -24.94 -11.57 -5.89
C ALA A 416 -23.97 -10.98 -6.94
N GLY A 417 -22.73 -10.65 -6.55
CA GLY A 417 -21.74 -10.04 -7.44
C GLY A 417 -21.91 -8.54 -7.66
N LEU A 418 -22.81 -7.89 -6.92
CA LEU A 418 -23.01 -6.43 -6.97
C LEU A 418 -22.10 -5.71 -5.97
N PRO A 419 -21.59 -4.50 -6.28
CA PRO A 419 -20.88 -3.67 -5.31
C PRO A 419 -21.73 -3.46 -4.05
N ARG A 420 -21.08 -3.51 -2.88
CA ARG A 420 -21.74 -3.28 -1.59
C ARG A 420 -21.99 -1.79 -1.37
N GLU A 421 -23.12 -1.48 -0.75
CA GLU A 421 -23.43 -0.12 -0.31
C GLU A 421 -23.16 0.00 1.19
N ALA A 422 -22.61 1.14 1.62
CA ALA A 422 -22.42 1.43 3.04
C ALA A 422 -23.74 1.79 3.71
N VAL A 423 -23.87 1.37 4.97
CA VAL A 423 -24.96 1.79 5.87
C VAL A 423 -24.65 3.17 6.44
N ASP A 424 -23.38 3.43 6.76
CA ASP A 424 -22.90 4.74 7.23
C ASP A 424 -21.74 5.23 6.33
N PRO A 425 -21.85 6.44 5.73
CA PRO A 425 -20.85 6.98 4.82
C PRO A 425 -19.64 7.61 5.51
N ILE A 426 -19.45 7.46 6.82
CA ILE A 426 -18.35 8.06 7.58
C ILE A 426 -16.95 7.76 6.99
N PHE A 427 -16.78 6.62 6.31
CA PHE A 427 -15.53 6.21 5.65
C PHE A 427 -15.59 6.25 4.11
N ALA A 428 -16.65 6.85 3.55
CA ALA A 428 -16.86 6.87 2.10
C ALA A 428 -15.93 7.88 1.40
N THR A 429 -15.60 7.57 0.15
CA THR A 429 -14.99 8.54 -0.78
C THR A 429 -15.98 9.67 -1.09
N GLN A 430 -15.47 10.78 -1.64
CA GLN A 430 -16.36 11.84 -2.12
C GLN A 430 -17.12 11.35 -3.35
N ALA A 431 -18.44 11.55 -3.33
CA ALA A 431 -19.30 11.23 -4.46
C ALA A 431 -19.04 12.20 -5.62
N ASP A 432 -19.14 11.70 -6.85
CA ASP A 432 -19.01 12.50 -8.09
C ASP A 432 -17.64 13.19 -8.25
N VAL A 433 -16.59 12.60 -7.68
CA VAL A 433 -15.20 13.08 -7.75
C VAL A 433 -14.30 12.00 -8.37
N PRO A 434 -13.67 12.27 -9.55
CA PRO A 434 -13.38 13.59 -10.12
C PRO A 434 -14.46 14.14 -11.07
N ALA A 435 -15.49 13.36 -11.38
CA ALA A 435 -16.56 13.77 -12.29
C ALA A 435 -17.89 13.07 -11.91
N PRO A 436 -19.04 13.63 -12.33
CA PRO A 436 -20.34 13.04 -12.05
C PRO A 436 -20.43 11.55 -12.43
N GLY A 437 -20.87 10.73 -11.48
CA GLY A 437 -21.00 9.28 -11.62
C GLY A 437 -19.75 8.48 -11.23
N PHE A 438 -18.66 9.11 -10.82
CA PHE A 438 -17.43 8.43 -10.40
C PHE A 438 -16.98 8.84 -9.01
N ASP A 439 -16.60 7.86 -8.20
CA ASP A 439 -16.15 8.06 -6.82
C ASP A 439 -14.76 7.46 -6.66
N LEU A 440 -13.73 8.29 -6.64
CA LEU A 440 -12.34 7.81 -6.63
C LEU A 440 -11.59 8.24 -5.38
N TYR A 441 -11.03 7.23 -4.68
CA TYR A 441 -10.18 7.43 -3.51
C TYR A 441 -9.01 8.38 -3.76
N ARG A 442 -8.27 8.20 -4.87
CA ARG A 442 -7.10 9.05 -5.22
C ARG A 442 -7.44 10.51 -5.52
N PHE A 443 -8.71 10.83 -5.74
CA PHE A 443 -9.19 12.21 -5.94
C PHE A 443 -10.05 12.71 -4.77
N SER A 444 -10.23 11.91 -3.73
CA SER A 444 -11.06 12.27 -2.58
C SER A 444 -10.27 13.08 -1.55
N PHE A 445 -10.98 13.98 -0.89
CA PHE A 445 -10.45 14.84 0.17
C PHE A 445 -11.30 14.72 1.45
N GLY A 446 -10.68 15.00 2.59
CA GLY A 446 -11.35 15.08 3.88
C GLY A 446 -10.64 16.10 4.78
N HIS A 447 -11.05 16.19 6.05
CA HIS A 447 -10.28 16.90 7.09
C HIS A 447 -9.73 18.29 6.68
N GLY A 448 -10.61 19.18 6.22
CA GLY A 448 -10.21 20.52 5.80
C GLY A 448 -9.58 20.62 4.40
N GLY A 449 -9.82 19.65 3.52
CA GLY A 449 -9.31 19.63 2.14
C GLY A 449 -8.02 18.83 1.96
N PHE A 450 -7.63 18.06 2.97
CA PHE A 450 -6.48 17.16 2.92
C PHE A 450 -6.81 15.93 2.08
N ALA A 451 -5.94 15.55 1.14
CA ALA A 451 -6.17 14.42 0.27
C ALA A 451 -6.14 13.10 1.05
N CYS A 452 -7.02 12.17 0.71
CA CYS A 452 -7.09 10.87 1.38
C CYS A 452 -5.74 10.12 1.28
N GLU A 453 -5.11 10.12 0.11
CA GLU A 453 -3.80 9.49 -0.11
C GLU A 453 -2.66 10.13 0.68
N ALA A 454 -2.74 11.42 0.98
CA ALA A 454 -1.75 12.10 1.81
C ALA A 454 -1.75 11.53 3.24
N CYS A 455 -2.92 11.13 3.76
CA CYS A 455 -3.07 10.55 5.09
C CYS A 455 -2.86 9.03 5.10
N HIS A 456 -3.43 8.33 4.11
CA HIS A 456 -3.55 6.87 4.10
C HIS A 456 -2.55 6.17 3.18
N GLY A 457 -1.85 6.89 2.31
CA GLY A 457 -0.97 6.33 1.28
C GLY A 457 -1.69 6.01 -0.03
N SER A 458 -0.94 5.67 -1.07
CA SER A 458 -1.49 5.42 -2.41
C SER A 458 -2.36 4.17 -2.47
N THR A 459 -3.30 4.10 -3.41
CA THR A 459 -4.30 3.02 -3.53
C THR A 459 -3.77 1.58 -3.30
N HIS A 460 -2.69 1.15 -3.95
CA HIS A 460 -2.10 -0.20 -3.76
C HIS A 460 -1.05 -0.31 -2.65
N ALA A 461 -0.70 0.80 -2.02
CA ALA A 461 0.32 0.93 -0.99
C ALA A 461 -0.23 1.59 0.30
N ILE A 462 -1.55 1.52 0.52
CA ILE A 462 -2.20 2.08 1.71
C ILE A 462 -1.49 1.60 2.96
N PHE A 463 -1.21 2.51 3.88
CA PHE A 463 -0.41 2.23 5.04
C PHE A 463 -1.06 1.25 6.03
N PRO A 464 -0.24 0.45 6.75
CA PRO A 464 1.19 0.29 6.55
C PRO A 464 1.50 -0.55 5.30
N SER A 465 2.48 -0.11 4.52
CA SER A 465 3.01 -0.93 3.42
C SER A 465 3.98 -1.97 3.95
N SER A 466 4.11 -3.12 3.28
CA SER A 466 5.18 -4.09 3.55
C SER A 466 6.54 -3.62 3.03
N HIS A 467 6.60 -2.66 2.11
CA HIS A 467 7.86 -2.12 1.61
C HIS A 467 8.30 -0.89 2.43
N ALA A 468 9.56 -0.88 2.85
CA ALA A 468 10.08 0.13 3.78
C ALA A 468 10.02 1.56 3.21
N ASN A 469 10.33 1.73 1.92
CA ASN A 469 10.38 3.04 1.26
C ASN A 469 9.02 3.78 1.28
N ASP A 470 7.88 3.07 1.20
CA ASP A 470 6.57 3.70 1.33
C ASP A 470 6.38 4.33 2.71
N ASN A 471 6.92 3.70 3.76
CA ASN A 471 6.70 4.10 5.15
C ASN A 471 7.65 5.21 5.64
N VAL A 472 8.62 5.66 4.84
CA VAL A 472 9.62 6.66 5.24
C VAL A 472 8.95 7.96 5.67
N GLN A 473 7.96 8.44 4.93
CA GLN A 473 7.25 9.68 5.24
C GLN A 473 6.47 9.58 6.56
N SER A 474 5.74 8.46 6.78
CA SER A 474 4.98 8.28 8.02
C SER A 474 5.91 8.23 9.24
N LEU A 475 7.03 7.49 9.13
CA LEU A 475 8.07 7.48 10.16
C LEU A 475 8.62 8.87 10.45
N GLN A 476 8.89 9.66 9.41
CA GLN A 476 9.41 11.03 9.56
C GLN A 476 8.40 11.96 10.28
N ILE A 477 7.12 11.85 9.96
CA ILE A 477 6.09 12.78 10.45
C ILE A 477 5.63 12.44 11.87
N GLN A 478 5.31 11.16 12.14
CA GLN A 478 4.68 10.73 13.39
C GLN A 478 5.52 9.75 14.22
N GLY A 479 6.71 9.37 13.75
CA GLY A 479 7.62 8.48 14.48
C GLY A 479 7.25 6.99 14.42
N HIS A 480 6.22 6.61 13.66
CA HIS A 480 5.85 5.22 13.44
C HIS A 480 5.27 4.99 12.05
N VAL A 481 5.31 3.74 11.58
CA VAL A 481 4.67 3.33 10.32
C VAL A 481 3.15 3.36 10.46
N GLY A 482 2.44 3.70 9.38
CA GLY A 482 0.98 3.69 9.34
C GLY A 482 0.40 4.95 8.73
N MET A 483 -0.94 4.98 8.64
CA MET A 483 -1.67 6.20 8.30
C MET A 483 -1.42 7.28 9.36
N LEU A 484 -1.50 8.55 8.95
CA LEU A 484 -1.21 9.67 9.85
C LEU A 484 -2.32 9.81 10.90
N THR A 485 -2.03 9.45 12.14
CA THR A 485 -3.00 9.48 13.25
C THR A 485 -2.56 10.30 14.46
N GLU A 486 -1.28 10.65 14.56
CA GLU A 486 -0.79 11.53 15.63
C GLU A 486 -1.13 12.98 15.28
N CYS A 487 -2.26 13.50 15.78
CA CYS A 487 -2.74 14.83 15.39
C CYS A 487 -1.71 15.94 15.64
N LEU A 488 -0.94 15.86 16.72
CA LEU A 488 0.11 16.82 17.05
C LEU A 488 1.32 16.77 16.10
N ALA A 489 1.41 15.76 15.23
CA ALA A 489 2.39 15.75 14.16
C ALA A 489 2.09 16.84 13.11
N CYS A 490 0.83 17.25 12.97
CA CYS A 490 0.39 18.28 12.02
C CYS A 490 -0.18 19.54 12.69
N HIS A 491 -0.72 19.43 13.90
CA HIS A 491 -1.42 20.50 14.61
C HIS A 491 -0.59 21.02 15.79
N ALA A 492 -0.53 22.34 15.95
CA ALA A 492 0.14 22.97 17.10
C ALA A 492 -0.56 22.68 18.44
N SER A 493 -1.87 22.42 18.39
CA SER A 493 -2.70 22.03 19.53
C SER A 493 -3.94 21.30 19.06
N VAL A 494 -4.50 20.43 19.89
CA VAL A 494 -5.77 19.75 19.63
C VAL A 494 -6.70 19.86 20.82
N SER A 495 -7.99 20.01 20.56
CA SER A 495 -9.03 20.00 21.59
C SER A 495 -9.44 18.56 21.91
N PRO A 496 -9.74 18.22 23.17
CA PRO A 496 -10.44 16.99 23.51
C PRO A 496 -11.81 16.96 22.83
N GLY A 497 -12.11 15.87 22.12
CA GLY A 497 -13.40 15.63 21.47
C GLY A 497 -13.30 14.89 20.14
N LEU A 498 -14.44 14.57 19.55
CA LEU A 498 -14.58 13.78 18.31
C LEU A 498 -14.60 14.63 17.03
N ALA A 499 -13.80 15.71 16.99
CA ALA A 499 -13.76 16.63 15.85
C ALA A 499 -12.72 16.26 14.78
N GLY A 500 -11.99 15.16 14.99
CA GLY A 500 -11.01 14.66 14.03
C GLY A 500 -11.64 14.00 12.80
N PRO A 501 -10.81 13.58 11.83
CA PRO A 501 -11.28 12.83 10.67
C PRO A 501 -12.06 11.59 11.13
N HIS A 502 -13.18 11.29 10.48
CA HIS A 502 -14.05 10.16 10.81
C HIS A 502 -14.55 10.14 12.26
N GLY A 503 -14.66 11.30 12.92
CA GLY A 503 -15.07 11.40 14.31
C GLY A 503 -14.00 10.94 15.31
N LEU A 504 -12.73 10.85 14.89
CA LEU A 504 -11.64 10.45 15.77
C LEU A 504 -11.33 11.52 16.81
N HIS A 505 -10.97 11.07 18.02
CA HIS A 505 -10.40 11.92 19.07
C HIS A 505 -8.87 11.94 19.01
N PRO A 506 -8.20 12.93 19.64
CA PRO A 506 -6.76 12.90 19.85
C PRO A 506 -6.30 11.59 20.51
N LEU A 507 -5.11 11.10 20.18
CA LEU A 507 -4.58 9.85 20.72
C LEU A 507 -3.59 10.08 21.85
N GLY A 508 -3.38 9.06 22.68
CA GLY A 508 -2.35 9.05 23.71
C GLY A 508 -2.77 9.72 25.02
N GLN A 509 -1.77 10.17 25.79
CA GLN A 509 -1.95 10.66 27.16
C GLN A 509 -2.88 11.88 27.26
N ILE A 510 -2.88 12.76 26.25
CA ILE A 510 -3.79 13.92 26.21
C ILE A 510 -5.27 13.50 26.28
N TRP A 511 -5.63 12.39 25.64
CA TRP A 511 -6.99 11.85 25.73
C TRP A 511 -7.24 11.17 27.07
N VAL A 512 -6.26 10.42 27.58
CA VAL A 512 -6.36 9.76 28.90
C VAL A 512 -6.68 10.78 30.00
N GLU A 513 -6.13 11.99 29.93
CA GLU A 513 -6.35 13.04 30.94
C GLU A 513 -7.72 13.72 30.82
N ASP A 514 -8.29 13.82 29.62
CA ASP A 514 -9.48 14.64 29.36
C ASP A 514 -10.76 13.85 29.04
N HIS A 515 -10.66 12.55 28.72
CA HIS A 515 -11.81 11.77 28.24
C HIS A 515 -12.94 11.62 29.26
N ALA A 516 -12.64 11.61 30.57
CA ALA A 516 -13.66 11.57 31.62
C ALA A 516 -14.59 12.78 31.54
N SER A 517 -14.02 13.99 31.37
CA SER A 517 -14.83 15.22 31.20
C SER A 517 -15.67 15.20 29.92
N TYR A 518 -15.13 14.60 28.85
CA TYR A 518 -15.87 14.40 27.61
C TYR A 518 -17.04 13.44 27.80
N ALA A 519 -16.80 12.28 28.44
CA ALA A 519 -17.81 11.27 28.72
C ALA A 519 -18.91 11.80 29.66
N ASP A 520 -18.56 12.56 30.71
CA ASP A 520 -19.52 13.20 31.61
C ASP A 520 -20.46 14.17 30.88
N THR A 521 -19.94 14.87 29.87
CA THR A 521 -20.69 15.89 29.14
C THR A 521 -21.56 15.29 28.04
N ASN A 522 -21.06 14.26 27.33
CA ASN A 522 -21.66 13.75 26.11
C ASN A 522 -22.26 12.35 26.24
N GLY A 523 -21.99 11.67 27.36
CA GLY A 523 -22.32 10.26 27.57
C GLY A 523 -21.32 9.32 26.88
N THR A 524 -21.18 8.13 27.46
CA THR A 524 -20.29 7.07 26.96
C THR A 524 -20.76 6.49 25.62
N ALA A 525 -22.06 6.55 25.33
CA ALA A 525 -22.64 6.11 24.05
C ALA A 525 -22.12 6.92 22.84
N ALA A 526 -21.52 8.09 23.05
CA ALA A 526 -20.85 8.83 21.97
C ALA A 526 -19.62 8.10 21.42
N CYS A 527 -19.08 7.13 22.16
CA CYS A 527 -17.90 6.34 21.78
C CYS A 527 -18.26 5.07 21.00
N SER A 528 -19.51 4.61 21.07
CA SER A 528 -19.93 3.29 20.56
C SER A 528 -19.68 3.12 19.07
N ASP A 529 -19.65 4.20 18.28
CA ASP A 529 -19.36 4.15 16.85
C ASP A 529 -17.98 3.55 16.53
N CYS A 530 -16.98 3.77 17.39
CA CYS A 530 -15.66 3.17 17.21
C CYS A 530 -15.42 2.03 18.20
N HIS A 531 -15.94 2.15 19.41
CA HIS A 531 -15.63 1.25 20.52
C HIS A 531 -16.63 0.09 20.68
N GLY A 532 -17.71 0.09 19.90
CA GLY A 532 -18.74 -0.96 19.93
C GLY A 532 -19.77 -0.73 21.03
N SER A 533 -20.94 -1.34 20.90
CA SER A 533 -22.03 -1.18 21.87
C SER A 533 -21.75 -1.79 23.25
N ASP A 534 -20.72 -2.64 23.36
CA ASP A 534 -20.24 -3.19 24.63
C ASP A 534 -19.04 -2.42 25.21
N GLU A 535 -18.55 -1.38 24.50
CA GLU A 535 -17.43 -0.52 24.87
C GLU A 535 -16.12 -1.26 25.18
N ARG A 536 -15.95 -2.46 24.61
CA ARG A 536 -14.73 -3.27 24.74
C ARG A 536 -13.68 -2.93 23.69
N GLY A 537 -14.07 -2.18 22.67
CA GLY A 537 -13.22 -1.78 21.55
C GLY A 537 -13.40 -2.69 20.34
N THR A 538 -13.21 -2.12 19.16
CA THR A 538 -13.30 -2.84 17.88
C THR A 538 -12.02 -2.66 17.06
N VAL A 539 -12.04 -3.15 15.82
CA VAL A 539 -10.97 -2.84 14.86
C VAL A 539 -10.82 -1.34 14.58
N LEU A 540 -11.86 -0.54 14.81
CA LEU A 540 -11.82 0.92 14.62
C LEU A 540 -11.09 1.64 15.77
N SER A 541 -11.15 1.10 16.98
CA SER A 541 -10.45 1.66 18.16
C SER A 541 -9.07 1.01 18.38
N ALA A 542 -8.55 0.29 17.39
CA ALA A 542 -7.25 -0.36 17.47
C ALA A 542 -6.11 0.68 17.44
N SER A 543 -5.18 0.59 18.39
CA SER A 543 -4.07 1.54 18.49
C SER A 543 -3.15 1.48 17.29
N GLN A 544 -2.72 2.62 16.75
CA GLN A 544 -1.85 2.67 15.57
C GLN A 544 -0.35 2.58 15.90
N ARG A 545 0.01 2.68 17.18
CA ARG A 545 1.39 2.54 17.67
C ARG A 545 1.43 1.88 19.04
N ALA A 546 2.62 1.47 19.48
CA ALA A 546 2.81 1.11 20.88
C ALA A 546 2.93 2.37 21.75
N TRP A 547 2.33 2.38 22.93
CA TRP A 547 2.41 3.49 23.88
C TRP A 547 1.98 3.06 25.30
N ILE A 548 2.23 3.95 26.27
CA ILE A 548 1.86 3.75 27.67
C ILE A 548 0.95 4.88 28.11
N ALA A 549 -0.23 4.52 28.63
CA ALA A 549 -1.10 5.43 29.35
C ALA A 549 -0.71 5.47 30.82
N THR A 550 -0.60 6.67 31.38
CA THR A 550 -0.45 6.87 32.82
C THR A 550 -1.82 7.15 33.40
N THR A 551 -2.29 6.28 34.29
CA THR A 551 -3.57 6.45 35.00
C THR A 551 -3.34 6.59 36.51
N ASP A 552 -4.39 6.99 37.23
CA ASP A 552 -4.35 7.13 38.70
C ASP A 552 -4.02 5.82 39.44
N TRP A 553 -4.18 4.68 38.79
CA TRP A 553 -3.94 3.34 39.37
C TRP A 553 -2.74 2.63 38.76
N GLY A 554 -1.93 3.34 37.96
CA GLY A 554 -0.69 2.84 37.38
C GLY A 554 -0.65 2.90 35.86
N ALA A 555 0.49 2.48 35.31
CA ALA A 555 0.71 2.48 33.88
C ALA A 555 -0.06 1.34 33.17
N ARG A 556 -0.64 1.63 32.01
CA ARG A 556 -1.25 0.66 31.09
C ARG A 556 -0.53 0.71 29.75
N SER A 557 -0.07 -0.44 29.28
CA SER A 557 0.65 -0.54 28.00
C SER A 557 -0.27 -1.02 26.90
N PHE A 558 -0.20 -0.36 25.75
CA PHE A 558 -0.92 -0.73 24.54
C PHE A 558 0.08 -0.97 23.43
N PHE A 559 -0.01 -2.13 22.78
CA PHE A 559 0.77 -2.40 21.57
C PHE A 559 -0.01 -1.95 20.33
N ARG A 560 0.69 -1.80 19.20
CA ARG A 560 0.05 -1.49 17.92
C ARG A 560 -0.94 -2.58 17.53
N GLY A 561 -2.19 -2.21 17.29
CA GLY A 561 -3.28 -3.12 16.97
C GLY A 561 -4.06 -3.63 18.19
N ALA A 562 -3.69 -3.24 19.42
CA ALA A 562 -4.52 -3.50 20.60
C ALA A 562 -5.84 -2.73 20.49
N LYS A 563 -6.97 -3.42 20.63
CA LYS A 563 -8.29 -2.78 20.67
C LYS A 563 -8.44 -2.06 22.01
N ILE A 564 -8.82 -0.78 21.96
CA ILE A 564 -8.98 0.03 23.17
C ILE A 564 -10.47 0.26 23.41
N GLY A 565 -10.90 0.11 24.65
CA GLY A 565 -12.26 0.38 25.13
C GLY A 565 -12.23 0.68 26.63
N CYS A 566 -13.37 1.00 27.24
CA CYS A 566 -13.46 1.39 28.65
C CYS A 566 -12.89 0.31 29.58
N TYR A 567 -13.17 -0.96 29.29
CA TYR A 567 -12.73 -2.12 30.09
C TYR A 567 -11.22 -2.36 30.10
N ALA A 568 -10.46 -1.69 29.23
CA ALA A 568 -8.99 -1.75 29.26
C ALA A 568 -8.40 -1.14 30.54
N CYS A 569 -9.09 -0.15 31.12
CA CYS A 569 -8.66 0.59 32.31
C CYS A 569 -9.68 0.53 33.45
N HIS A 570 -10.97 0.58 33.13
CA HIS A 570 -12.08 0.77 34.06
C HIS A 570 -12.92 -0.49 34.22
N ASN A 571 -13.68 -0.59 35.32
CA ASN A 571 -14.68 -1.65 35.52
C ASN A 571 -15.99 -1.38 34.77
N GLY A 572 -15.89 -0.90 33.53
CA GLY A 572 -17.00 -0.54 32.64
C GLY A 572 -17.06 0.94 32.26
N PRO A 573 -17.97 1.30 31.34
CA PRO A 573 -18.07 2.66 30.81
C PRO A 573 -18.52 3.69 31.85
N ASP A 574 -19.36 3.30 32.80
CA ASP A 574 -19.90 4.20 33.83
C ASP A 574 -19.16 4.08 35.18
N SER A 575 -17.90 3.63 35.16
CA SER A 575 -17.12 3.34 36.36
C SER A 575 -15.77 4.05 36.37
N GLU A 576 -15.52 4.82 37.43
CA GLU A 576 -14.20 5.37 37.74
C GLU A 576 -13.31 4.38 38.51
N ASP A 577 -13.78 3.17 38.80
CA ASP A 577 -12.97 2.17 39.47
C ASP A 577 -12.08 1.43 38.46
N PRO A 578 -10.83 1.08 38.85
CA PRO A 578 -9.98 0.29 37.98
C PRO A 578 -10.61 -1.08 37.71
N THR A 579 -10.40 -1.58 36.49
CA THR A 579 -10.84 -2.94 36.12
C THR A 579 -10.27 -3.98 37.10
N THR A 580 -11.13 -4.88 37.57
CA THR A 580 -10.74 -6.04 38.42
C THR A 580 -10.34 -7.25 37.59
N ASP A 581 -10.68 -7.24 36.31
CA ASP A 581 -10.38 -8.29 35.35
C ASP A 581 -8.89 -8.27 35.02
N GLN A 582 -8.25 -9.43 34.95
CA GLN A 582 -6.81 -9.57 34.70
C GLN A 582 -6.58 -10.02 33.27
N ALA A 583 -5.94 -9.15 32.48
CA ALA A 583 -5.63 -9.46 31.08
C ALA A 583 -4.84 -10.77 30.94
N PRO A 584 -5.06 -11.51 29.84
CA PRO A 584 -4.35 -12.74 29.55
C PRO A 584 -2.86 -12.48 29.33
N VAL A 585 -2.07 -13.54 29.42
CA VAL A 585 -0.62 -13.50 29.20
C VAL A 585 -0.26 -14.39 28.02
N ALA A 586 0.24 -13.78 26.94
CA ALA A 586 0.78 -14.49 25.78
C ALA A 586 2.29 -14.68 25.92
N THR A 587 2.81 -15.86 25.57
CA THR A 587 4.21 -16.22 25.78
C THR A 587 4.99 -16.21 24.47
N SER A 588 6.03 -15.36 24.41
CA SER A 588 7.00 -15.34 23.30
C SER A 588 7.78 -16.66 23.21
N ARG A 589 8.18 -17.05 22.00
CA ARG A 589 8.94 -18.30 21.80
C ARG A 589 9.84 -18.23 20.56
N ALA A 590 10.77 -19.18 20.48
CA ALA A 590 11.53 -19.44 19.27
C ALA A 590 10.99 -20.69 18.54
N ALA A 591 11.18 -20.75 17.23
CA ALA A 591 10.90 -21.90 16.38
C ALA A 591 11.90 -21.96 15.20
N THR A 592 12.20 -23.17 14.73
CA THR A 592 13.01 -23.41 13.53
C THR A 592 12.13 -24.05 12.47
N ALA A 593 12.18 -23.56 11.24
CA ALA A 593 11.35 -24.02 10.13
C ALA A 593 12.20 -24.29 8.88
N SER A 594 11.67 -25.13 7.99
CA SER A 594 12.20 -25.30 6.63
C SER A 594 11.39 -24.42 5.67
N ALA A 595 12.05 -23.75 4.73
CA ALA A 595 11.37 -22.94 3.71
C ALA A 595 10.56 -23.78 2.71
N ALA A 596 10.73 -25.12 2.72
CA ALA A 596 10.12 -26.01 1.74
C ALA A 596 8.70 -26.48 2.08
N ILE A 597 8.28 -26.41 3.35
CA ILE A 597 6.98 -26.95 3.79
C ILE A 597 6.28 -26.06 4.83
N PRO A 598 4.94 -25.95 4.78
CA PRO A 598 4.20 -25.28 5.84
C PRO A 598 4.42 -25.95 7.20
N MET A 599 4.63 -25.15 8.25
CA MET A 599 4.97 -25.66 9.59
C MET A 599 3.97 -25.21 10.66
N ARG A 600 3.60 -26.14 11.54
CA ARG A 600 2.78 -25.85 12.73
C ARG A 600 3.64 -25.45 13.92
N ILE A 601 3.35 -24.29 14.49
CA ILE A 601 3.97 -23.75 15.71
C ILE A 601 2.89 -23.69 16.78
N ALA A 602 3.10 -24.39 17.89
CA ALA A 602 2.22 -24.25 19.05
C ALA A 602 2.39 -22.86 19.70
N LEU A 603 1.30 -22.16 19.96
CA LEU A 603 1.32 -20.90 20.69
C LEU A 603 0.90 -21.16 22.13
N ALA A 604 1.33 -20.29 23.05
CA ALA A 604 1.01 -20.41 24.47
C ALA A 604 0.46 -19.08 24.98
N ALA A 605 -0.71 -19.15 25.61
CA ALA A 605 -1.30 -18.07 26.36
C ALA A 605 -2.08 -18.66 27.54
N SER A 606 -2.23 -17.89 28.61
CA SER A 606 -2.97 -18.27 29.81
C SER A 606 -3.73 -17.08 30.37
N ASP A 607 -4.89 -17.34 30.93
CA ASP A 607 -5.71 -16.33 31.58
C ASP A 607 -5.69 -16.49 33.12
N PRO A 608 -5.38 -15.44 33.89
CA PRO A 608 -5.39 -15.52 35.35
C PRO A 608 -6.77 -15.77 35.97
N ASP A 609 -7.84 -15.33 35.30
CA ASP A 609 -9.22 -15.47 35.78
C ASP A 609 -9.88 -16.77 35.28
N GLY A 610 -9.22 -17.46 34.34
CA GLY A 610 -9.65 -18.75 33.77
C GLY A 610 -10.60 -18.61 32.58
N ASP A 611 -10.66 -17.42 31.98
CA ASP A 611 -11.50 -17.13 30.83
C ASP A 611 -10.99 -17.84 29.54
N LEU A 612 -11.91 -18.03 28.58
CA LEU A 612 -11.58 -18.65 27.30
C LEU A 612 -10.82 -17.66 26.41
N LEU A 613 -9.76 -18.15 25.77
CA LEU A 613 -8.87 -17.31 24.97
C LEU A 613 -9.01 -17.55 23.47
N GLU A 614 -9.11 -16.45 22.74
CA GLU A 614 -8.97 -16.38 21.29
C GLU A 614 -7.61 -15.74 20.95
N LEU A 615 -6.83 -16.39 20.10
CA LEU A 615 -5.54 -15.83 19.65
C LEU A 615 -5.68 -15.24 18.26
N ARG A 616 -4.92 -14.18 18.00
CA ARG A 616 -4.81 -13.55 16.68
C ARG A 616 -3.38 -13.15 16.35
N ILE A 617 -3.05 -13.16 15.07
CA ILE A 617 -1.82 -12.56 14.56
C ILE A 617 -1.98 -11.04 14.57
N VAL A 618 -0.94 -10.35 15.04
CA VAL A 618 -0.88 -8.88 15.10
C VAL A 618 -0.07 -8.36 13.92
N ASP A 619 1.16 -8.84 13.74
CA ASP A 619 1.98 -8.58 12.57
C ASP A 619 2.48 -9.88 11.93
N GLN A 620 2.41 -9.92 10.60
CA GLN A 620 2.92 -11.00 9.75
C GLN A 620 4.46 -10.95 9.66
N PRO A 621 5.12 -12.09 9.35
CA PRO A 621 6.54 -12.11 9.03
C PRO A 621 6.86 -11.32 7.76
N ALA A 622 8.15 -10.98 7.57
CA ALA A 622 8.60 -10.26 6.38
C ALA A 622 8.72 -11.18 5.15
N HIS A 623 9.02 -12.48 5.38
CA HIS A 623 9.30 -13.48 4.37
C HIS A 623 8.37 -14.70 4.50
N GLY A 624 7.08 -14.45 4.24
CA GLY A 624 6.04 -15.47 4.21
C GLY A 624 4.73 -14.99 4.83
N SER A 625 3.91 -15.94 5.29
CA SER A 625 2.66 -15.66 5.99
C SER A 625 2.41 -16.65 7.13
N VAL A 626 1.58 -16.23 8.09
CA VAL A 626 1.11 -17.04 9.20
C VAL A 626 -0.41 -16.97 9.28
N ALA A 627 -1.05 -18.13 9.23
CA ALA A 627 -2.43 -18.31 9.64
C ALA A 627 -2.51 -18.80 11.09
N ILE A 628 -3.64 -18.57 11.74
CA ILE A 628 -3.89 -19.03 13.11
C ILE A 628 -5.16 -19.86 13.19
N ALA A 629 -5.07 -20.99 13.91
CA ALA A 629 -6.18 -21.87 14.19
C ALA A 629 -6.10 -22.31 15.66
N GLY A 630 -6.84 -21.64 16.53
CA GLY A 630 -6.73 -21.80 17.98
C GLY A 630 -5.32 -21.48 18.47
N PHE A 631 -4.71 -22.40 19.23
CA PHE A 631 -3.36 -22.26 19.76
C PHE A 631 -2.28 -22.79 18.80
N GLN A 632 -2.54 -22.82 17.50
CA GLN A 632 -1.57 -23.20 16.48
C GLN A 632 -1.43 -22.09 15.44
N ALA A 633 -0.19 -21.64 15.23
CA ALA A 633 0.21 -20.87 14.06
C ALA A 633 0.65 -21.82 12.94
N LEU A 634 0.17 -21.60 11.72
CA LEU A 634 0.59 -22.30 10.51
C LEU A 634 1.40 -21.33 9.66
N LEU A 635 2.71 -21.54 9.62
CA LEU A 635 3.69 -20.73 8.90
C LEU A 635 3.86 -21.24 7.46
N TYR A 636 3.86 -20.32 6.51
CA TYR A 636 4.16 -20.51 5.10
C TYR A 636 5.33 -19.58 4.73
N PRO A 637 6.58 -20.05 4.81
CA PRO A 637 7.74 -19.24 4.44
C PRO A 637 7.75 -18.89 2.95
N ASP A 638 8.38 -17.77 2.60
CA ASP A 638 8.74 -17.49 1.21
C ASP A 638 9.72 -18.56 0.71
N ALA A 639 9.47 -19.13 -0.47
CA ALA A 639 10.32 -20.16 -1.04
C ALA A 639 11.76 -19.64 -1.25
N GLY A 640 12.75 -20.42 -0.81
CA GLY A 640 14.17 -20.07 -0.92
C GLY A 640 14.67 -19.04 0.10
N PHE A 641 13.83 -18.58 1.02
CA PHE A 641 14.28 -17.72 2.11
C PHE A 641 15.08 -18.53 3.15
N ASP A 642 16.31 -18.10 3.44
CA ASP A 642 17.13 -18.59 4.54
C ASP A 642 17.48 -17.42 5.45
N GLY A 643 17.15 -17.52 6.73
CA GLY A 643 17.45 -16.47 7.69
C GLY A 643 16.48 -16.37 8.87
N ALA A 644 16.62 -15.27 9.60
CA ALA A 644 15.76 -14.94 10.73
C ALA A 644 14.52 -14.18 10.26
N ASP A 645 13.37 -14.51 10.84
CA ASP A 645 12.13 -13.78 10.64
C ASP A 645 11.34 -13.73 11.95
N THR A 646 10.30 -12.89 12.03
CA THR A 646 9.49 -12.74 13.24
C THR A 646 8.04 -12.44 12.90
N PHE A 647 7.12 -13.01 13.67
CA PHE A 647 5.73 -12.56 13.69
C PHE A 647 5.28 -12.34 15.14
N THR A 648 4.20 -11.58 15.31
CA THR A 648 3.66 -11.26 16.64
C THR A 648 2.21 -11.71 16.79
N PHE A 649 1.81 -12.07 18.00
CA PHE A 649 0.44 -12.49 18.31
C PHE A 649 0.01 -11.98 19.68
N ALA A 650 -1.31 -11.94 19.88
CA ALA A 650 -1.94 -11.59 21.15
C ALA A 650 -3.13 -12.53 21.41
N ALA A 651 -3.55 -12.61 22.67
CA ALA A 651 -4.73 -13.33 23.13
C ALA A 651 -5.80 -12.36 23.64
N TRP A 652 -7.06 -12.72 23.41
CA TRP A 652 -8.26 -12.01 23.84
C TRP A 652 -9.12 -12.95 24.67
N ASP A 653 -9.54 -12.52 25.86
CA ASP A 653 -10.35 -13.29 26.83
C ASP A 653 -11.87 -12.99 26.74
N GLY A 654 -12.29 -12.18 25.77
CA GLY A 654 -13.65 -11.63 25.69
C GLY A 654 -13.81 -10.25 26.34
N LYS A 655 -12.77 -9.74 27.00
CA LYS A 655 -12.79 -8.50 27.79
C LYS A 655 -11.54 -7.63 27.65
N ARG A 656 -10.34 -8.20 27.66
CA ARG A 656 -9.03 -7.54 27.62
C ARG A 656 -8.04 -8.29 26.71
N GLU A 657 -7.17 -7.51 26.07
CA GLU A 657 -6.07 -8.03 25.24
C GLU A 657 -4.86 -8.35 26.11
N SER A 658 -4.11 -9.40 25.75
CA SER A 658 -2.87 -9.78 26.41
C SER A 658 -1.73 -8.78 26.15
N ASN A 659 -0.57 -9.05 26.73
CA ASN A 659 0.69 -8.52 26.19
C ASN A 659 0.92 -8.98 24.74
N LEU A 660 1.73 -8.24 23.99
CA LEU A 660 2.20 -8.68 22.68
C LEU A 660 3.28 -9.76 22.86
N ALA A 661 3.10 -10.92 22.24
CA ALA A 661 4.09 -12.00 22.19
C ALA A 661 4.77 -12.05 20.83
N THR A 662 6.07 -12.33 20.82
CA THR A 662 6.89 -12.45 19.61
C THR A 662 7.30 -13.89 19.39
N VAL A 663 7.13 -14.37 18.17
CA VAL A 663 7.71 -15.64 17.71
C VAL A 663 8.91 -15.34 16.84
N THR A 664 10.10 -15.72 17.31
CA THR A 664 11.34 -15.63 16.53
C THR A 664 11.54 -16.91 15.73
N LEU A 665 11.71 -16.76 14.42
CA LEU A 665 11.88 -17.85 13.47
C LEU A 665 13.34 -17.93 13.03
N THR A 666 13.83 -19.16 12.88
CA THR A 666 15.02 -19.47 12.09
C THR A 666 14.58 -20.35 10.95
N ILE A 667 14.58 -19.80 9.73
CA ILE A 667 14.14 -20.48 8.52
C ILE A 667 15.39 -20.96 7.78
N HIS A 668 15.41 -22.24 7.44
CA HIS A 668 16.47 -22.83 6.62
C HIS A 668 15.96 -23.15 5.23
N ASP A 669 16.70 -22.74 4.21
CA ASP A 669 16.51 -23.27 2.86
C ASP A 669 17.24 -24.60 2.75
N ASP A 670 16.50 -25.69 2.87
CA ASP A 670 17.05 -27.03 2.73
C ASP A 670 17.30 -27.40 1.25
N GLY A 671 17.21 -26.44 0.32
CA GLY A 671 17.48 -26.62 -1.11
C GLY A 671 16.48 -27.58 -1.73
N GLY A 672 15.18 -27.29 -1.55
CA GLY A 672 14.05 -28.17 -1.88
C GLY A 672 14.31 -29.08 -3.08
N LEU A 673 13.91 -30.35 -2.97
CA LEU A 673 14.14 -31.52 -3.85
C LEU A 673 13.80 -31.38 -5.36
N PHE A 674 13.72 -30.17 -5.90
CA PHE A 674 13.53 -29.81 -7.30
C PHE A 674 14.72 -29.03 -7.89
N ALA A 675 15.82 -28.85 -7.14
CA ALA A 675 16.98 -28.06 -7.56
C ALA A 675 18.06 -28.84 -8.36
N ASP A 676 17.73 -29.99 -8.95
CA ASP A 676 18.56 -30.59 -10.02
C ASP A 676 17.71 -30.72 -11.28
N GLY A 677 18.08 -29.91 -12.28
CA GLY A 677 17.45 -29.91 -13.59
C GLY A 677 17.43 -31.30 -14.22
N VAL A 678 16.24 -31.77 -14.59
CA VAL A 678 16.12 -32.76 -15.64
C VAL A 678 16.47 -32.05 -16.94
N GLU A 679 17.74 -32.13 -17.33
CA GLU A 679 18.16 -31.92 -18.71
C GLU A 679 17.28 -32.80 -19.60
N CYS A 680 16.38 -32.16 -20.33
CA CYS A 680 15.65 -32.81 -21.41
C CYS A 680 16.63 -32.95 -22.59
N GLY A 681 17.44 -34.02 -22.59
CA GLY A 681 18.29 -34.32 -23.73
C GLY A 681 19.36 -35.40 -23.51
N ALA A 682 19.01 -36.68 -23.69
CA ALA A 682 19.84 -37.64 -24.44
C ALA A 682 19.20 -39.04 -24.47
N THR A 683 18.72 -39.41 -25.65
CA THR A 683 18.68 -40.76 -26.24
C THR A 683 18.83 -41.97 -25.31
N THR A 684 17.74 -42.71 -25.11
CA THR A 684 17.81 -44.16 -24.92
C THR A 684 16.82 -44.86 -25.84
N ARG A 685 17.39 -45.62 -26.79
CA ARG A 685 16.69 -46.55 -27.68
C ARG A 685 15.94 -47.58 -26.86
N TRP A 686 14.63 -47.68 -27.07
CA TRP A 686 13.85 -48.85 -26.70
C TRP A 686 14.14 -49.99 -27.69
N SER A 687 14.99 -50.95 -27.31
CA SER A 687 15.09 -52.23 -28.00
C SER A 687 13.86 -53.07 -27.65
N ARG A 688 13.03 -53.36 -28.66
CA ARG A 688 11.97 -54.37 -28.60
C ARG A 688 12.61 -55.74 -28.33
N ALA A 689 12.07 -56.45 -27.35
CA ALA A 689 12.11 -57.91 -27.32
C ALA A 689 10.65 -58.39 -27.24
N ALA A 690 10.14 -58.89 -28.35
CA ALA A 690 9.10 -59.91 -28.35
C ALA A 690 9.80 -61.22 -28.80
N PRO A 691 9.36 -62.39 -28.32
CA PRO A 691 9.97 -63.66 -28.71
C PRO A 691 9.85 -63.95 -30.21
#